data_AF-A0A950FJZ9-F1
#
_entry.id   AF-A0A950FJZ9-F1
#
_cell.length_a   1.000
_cell.length_b   1.000
_cell.length_c   1.000
_cell.angle_alpha   90.00
_cell.angle_beta   90.00
_cell.angle_gamma   90.00
#
_symmetry.space_group_name_H-M   'P 1'
#
loop_
_entity.id
_entity.type
_entity.pdbx_description
1 polymer ?
#
loop_
_entity_poly.entity_id
_entity_poly.type
_entity_poly.pdbx_seq_one_letter_code
_entity_poly.pdbx_strand_id
1 'polypeptide(L)'
;MSPMLPPLDKNPTLDPSQDFYELRRQGIGFIQAAGSDQWTDYNVHDPGVTILEALCYAITDLGYRIDWSIEDLLTPKSLSPDPTHPYPEQAFFTAREILTNNPATTNDFRRVLIDIPGVSDAWLICKTYACEVSYWAFCDLTGNLILQYPKPDHPPNPAKEVWALGLYEILLELDDDPAFGDLNDRMVAYNSVYHDGDGAHPMIMELRFPDISLLEHDQWQHFLSSDSIFADPNAFTIDQLHVGAVKGFDLYQHYATPAEQDTYIQQQWKNVLYVSFRITEVSSGKTIDIENAALRVFGDSAVQNAATAQGWRALLTDTSARGFVAQYQKKAKATSDIVASAKAALQKYRNLDEDYCLISNVGVEDVAVCADVEVKPDADIDHIQAEIWFQIDQYMSPPIPFRTLPELQSNNVAVEDIFDGPALVHGFIEDADLNAAALKTMLRSSDIISRLMNIDGVIAVNQLKMTKYDSEGNEVAGAADPTWVNGNPVYDPKKTSAAWLLAISPRSQPRLYLNCSQFLFYKNELPLLSRTDEATDTLNQLLGAAERPKNPNAQNDLPTPPGLYRNPEDYYPVQYSFPLTYGIGPEGLPSTTSRLRQAQARDLKAYLMVFEQLLGNALAQLAHTADLFSLDPGVAHTYFAKAFNDTIIKGFNDIVDGAMSPAAVEALIETLPEFQARRNRFLDHLLARFGEQFNEYALLLINAAGEAVAQPRLIENKIAFLKLYPEISHDRARAFNYASAPNAPGNDAGVKRRINLLLGTPDLVFVRTVGAPTAGQYHVAYNLVDGSNKHWLEGSLTVAATNEAEAEQAAYDLLLERMILADAYTITAGVGDNFTLSLTDFSAVEIGRNPQSFATQSDAESIRDVLLAWSANIRTIVVEHLLLRPKFIGDALYPACCDAGCSTCGNEDPYSFRLTYVMPGWTTQYTDNLDMRGYAERTIKEETPSHLLGK
;
A
#
# COMPACT_ATOMS: atom_id res chain seq x y z
N MET A 1 -33.22 10.95 -13.57
CA MET A 1 -34.66 10.67 -13.73
C MET A 1 -35.23 10.48 -12.33
N SER A 2 -36.19 11.30 -11.88
CA SER A 2 -36.86 11.05 -10.59
C SER A 2 -37.58 9.70 -10.66
N PRO A 3 -37.43 8.81 -9.66
CA PRO A 3 -38.18 7.55 -9.66
C PRO A 3 -39.68 7.88 -9.56
N MET A 4 -40.50 7.26 -10.41
CA MET A 4 -41.94 7.22 -10.15
C MET A 4 -42.14 6.58 -8.78
N LEU A 5 -42.72 7.32 -7.83
CA LEU A 5 -43.11 6.77 -6.54
C LEU A 5 -43.98 5.52 -6.79
N PRO A 6 -43.69 4.38 -6.16
CA PRO A 6 -44.50 3.18 -6.31
C PRO A 6 -45.95 3.47 -5.91
N PRO A 7 -46.94 2.83 -6.56
CA PRO A 7 -48.34 2.99 -6.19
C PRO A 7 -48.54 2.57 -4.73
N LEU A 8 -49.19 3.43 -3.93
CA LEU A 8 -49.54 3.14 -2.55
C LEU A 8 -50.35 1.84 -2.48
N ASP A 9 -49.85 0.86 -1.72
CA ASP A 9 -50.57 -0.37 -1.43
C ASP A 9 -51.88 -0.01 -0.71
N LYS A 10 -52.99 -0.63 -1.11
CA LYS A 10 -54.30 -0.41 -0.49
C LYS A 10 -54.38 -1.04 0.89
N ASN A 11 -53.61 -2.11 1.15
CA ASN A 11 -53.59 -2.83 2.43
C ASN A 11 -52.14 -3.16 2.83
N PRO A 12 -51.32 -2.14 3.18
CA PRO A 12 -49.96 -2.40 3.61
C PRO A 12 -49.98 -3.25 4.89
N THR A 13 -49.14 -4.28 4.95
CA THR A 13 -48.86 -4.99 6.20
C THR A 13 -47.95 -4.11 7.04
N LEU A 14 -48.52 -3.43 8.04
CA LEU A 14 -47.80 -2.57 8.96
C LEU A 14 -47.14 -3.39 10.08
N ASP A 15 -45.97 -2.93 10.53
CA ASP A 15 -45.42 -3.42 11.79
C ASP A 15 -46.41 -3.14 12.94
N PRO A 16 -46.55 -4.01 13.95
CA PRO A 16 -47.44 -3.77 15.09
C PRO A 16 -47.20 -2.41 15.78
N SER A 17 -45.98 -1.89 15.78
CA SER A 17 -45.65 -0.57 16.32
C SER A 17 -46.16 0.61 15.47
N GLN A 18 -46.49 0.36 14.21
CA GLN A 18 -47.04 1.35 13.26
C GLN A 18 -48.57 1.20 13.10
N ASP A 19 -49.17 0.11 13.60
CA ASP A 19 -50.61 -0.11 13.58
C ASP A 19 -51.29 0.48 14.83
N PHE A 20 -51.92 1.64 14.63
CA PHE A 20 -52.71 2.32 15.66
C PHE A 20 -53.77 1.43 16.33
N TYR A 21 -54.52 0.64 15.54
CA TYR A 21 -55.63 -0.15 16.07
C TYR A 21 -55.12 -1.33 16.90
N GLU A 22 -54.00 -1.91 16.50
CA GLU A 22 -53.33 -2.94 17.27
C GLU A 22 -52.80 -2.38 18.60
N LEU A 23 -52.05 -1.28 18.57
CA LEU A 23 -51.57 -0.61 19.79
C LEU A 23 -52.70 -0.25 20.74
N ARG A 24 -53.80 0.29 20.20
CA ARG A 24 -55.00 0.63 20.99
C ARG A 24 -55.61 -0.61 21.65
N ARG A 25 -55.74 -1.70 20.91
CA ARG A 25 -56.27 -2.97 21.42
C ARG A 25 -55.39 -3.53 22.54
N GLN A 26 -54.07 -3.48 22.38
CA GLN A 26 -53.12 -3.88 23.42
C GLN A 26 -53.21 -2.98 24.65
N GLY A 27 -53.27 -1.66 24.46
CA GLY A 27 -53.41 -0.68 25.53
C GLY A 27 -54.69 -0.89 26.36
N ILE A 28 -55.83 -1.13 25.71
CA ILE A 28 -57.08 -1.49 26.41
C ILE A 28 -56.92 -2.81 27.16
N GLY A 29 -56.26 -3.80 26.56
CA GLY A 29 -55.95 -5.07 27.23
C GLY A 29 -55.14 -4.89 28.52
N PHE A 30 -54.14 -4.00 28.51
CA PHE A 30 -53.37 -3.64 29.70
C PHE A 30 -54.23 -2.97 30.77
N ILE A 31 -55.11 -2.04 30.40
CA ILE A 31 -56.02 -1.36 31.33
C ILE A 31 -56.98 -2.37 31.97
N GLN A 32 -57.56 -3.28 31.17
CA GLN A 32 -58.45 -4.33 31.66
C GLN A 32 -57.75 -5.24 32.66
N ALA A 33 -56.52 -5.68 32.36
CA ALA A 33 -55.74 -6.53 33.25
C ALA A 33 -55.34 -5.83 34.56
N ALA A 34 -55.01 -4.53 34.50
CA ALA A 34 -54.50 -3.78 35.65
C ALA A 34 -55.60 -3.21 36.55
N GLY A 35 -56.80 -2.94 36.02
CA GLY A 35 -57.76 -2.08 36.71
C GLY A 35 -59.24 -2.37 36.45
N SER A 36 -59.61 -3.58 35.98
CA SER A 36 -61.01 -3.91 35.67
C SER A 36 -62.00 -3.68 36.81
N ASP A 37 -61.54 -3.70 38.06
CA ASP A 37 -62.38 -3.50 39.25
C ASP A 37 -62.71 -2.02 39.51
N GLN A 38 -61.89 -1.09 39.02
CA GLN A 38 -62.00 0.35 39.27
C GLN A 38 -62.39 1.14 38.02
N TRP A 39 -61.81 0.78 36.87
CA TRP A 39 -62.07 1.42 35.57
C TRP A 39 -62.78 0.42 34.67
N THR A 40 -64.10 0.58 34.52
CA THR A 40 -64.99 -0.37 33.82
C THR A 40 -65.51 0.13 32.47
N ASP A 41 -65.34 1.43 32.16
CA ASP A 41 -65.76 2.05 30.90
C ASP A 41 -64.57 2.25 29.96
N TYR A 42 -64.59 1.59 28.81
CA TYR A 42 -63.52 1.65 27.80
C TYR A 42 -63.99 2.30 26.48
N ASN A 43 -65.08 3.07 26.54
CA ASN A 43 -65.65 3.71 25.35
C ASN A 43 -64.93 5.01 25.00
N VAL A 44 -65.10 5.45 23.75
CA VAL A 44 -64.47 6.66 23.18
C VAL A 44 -64.80 7.98 23.88
N HIS A 45 -65.81 8.01 24.75
CA HIS A 45 -66.17 9.22 25.49
C HIS A 45 -65.40 9.36 26.81
N ASP A 46 -64.72 8.30 27.26
CA ASP A 46 -63.87 8.33 28.44
C ASP A 46 -62.57 9.13 28.14
N PRO A 47 -62.24 10.16 28.94
CA PRO A 47 -61.02 10.93 28.75
C PRO A 47 -59.73 10.11 28.84
N GLY A 48 -59.69 9.06 29.67
CA GLY A 48 -58.53 8.17 29.78
C GLY A 48 -58.33 7.32 28.53
N VAL A 49 -59.41 6.88 27.88
CA VAL A 49 -59.33 6.21 26.57
C VAL A 49 -58.87 7.18 25.48
N THR A 50 -59.30 8.45 25.55
CA THR A 50 -58.82 9.50 24.63
C THR A 50 -57.31 9.74 24.80
N ILE A 51 -56.80 9.75 26.05
CA ILE A 51 -55.37 9.85 26.32
C ILE A 51 -54.63 8.64 25.73
N LEU A 52 -55.13 7.43 25.95
CA LEU A 52 -54.55 6.22 25.38
C LEU A 52 -54.48 6.29 23.85
N GLU A 53 -55.55 6.71 23.18
CA GLU A 53 -55.57 6.86 21.72
C GLU A 53 -54.53 7.88 21.24
N ALA A 54 -54.41 9.03 21.90
CA ALA A 54 -53.39 10.02 21.55
C ALA A 54 -51.96 9.46 21.71
N LEU A 55 -51.71 8.68 22.76
CA LEU A 55 -50.42 8.01 22.98
C LEU A 55 -50.16 6.92 21.93
N CYS A 56 -51.17 6.10 21.59
CA CYS A 56 -51.05 5.11 20.52
C CYS A 56 -50.65 5.76 19.20
N TYR A 57 -51.27 6.89 18.85
CA TYR A 57 -50.90 7.64 17.65
C TYR A 57 -49.46 8.17 17.71
N ALA A 58 -49.03 8.72 18.85
CA ALA A 58 -47.64 9.15 19.02
C ALA A 58 -46.63 8.00 18.91
N ILE A 59 -46.98 6.81 19.41
CA ILE A 59 -46.16 5.60 19.27
C ILE A 59 -46.08 5.15 17.80
N THR A 60 -47.15 5.31 17.00
CA THR A 60 -47.06 5.00 15.56
C THR A 60 -46.07 5.89 14.81
N ASP A 61 -45.93 7.16 15.18
CA ASP A 61 -44.89 8.04 14.63
C ASP A 61 -43.48 7.57 15.05
N LEU A 62 -43.29 7.23 16.33
CA LEU A 62 -42.02 6.65 16.80
C LEU A 62 -41.67 5.36 16.03
N GLY A 63 -42.62 4.43 15.89
CA GLY A 63 -42.45 3.18 15.14
C GLY A 63 -42.13 3.42 13.66
N TYR A 64 -42.72 4.44 13.03
CA TYR A 64 -42.41 4.84 11.67
C TYR A 64 -40.97 5.37 11.53
N ARG A 65 -40.47 6.14 12.49
CA ARG A 65 -39.11 6.70 12.45
C ARG A 65 -38.03 5.67 12.74
N ILE A 66 -38.31 4.70 13.59
CA ILE A 66 -37.41 3.56 13.85
C ILE A 66 -37.17 2.74 12.57
N ASP A 67 -38.16 2.70 11.67
CA ASP A 67 -38.13 1.97 10.40
C ASP A 67 -37.48 2.77 9.25
N TRP A 68 -36.89 3.94 9.53
CA TRP A 68 -36.06 4.63 8.54
C TRP A 68 -34.83 3.79 8.19
N SER A 69 -34.31 4.00 6.97
CA SER A 69 -33.12 3.28 6.53
C SER A 69 -31.93 3.64 7.43
N ILE A 70 -31.01 2.70 7.64
CA ILE A 70 -29.90 2.88 8.56
C ILE A 70 -28.97 4.01 8.08
N GLU A 71 -28.83 4.19 6.77
CA GLU A 71 -28.06 5.26 6.14
C GLU A 71 -28.65 6.63 6.54
N ASP A 72 -29.97 6.79 6.46
CA ASP A 72 -30.66 8.02 6.84
C ASP A 72 -30.55 8.31 8.35
N LEU A 73 -30.61 7.26 9.20
CA LEU A 73 -30.48 7.39 10.66
C LEU A 73 -29.05 7.74 11.11
N LEU A 74 -28.03 7.27 10.39
CA LEU A 74 -26.63 7.52 10.72
C LEU A 74 -26.08 8.79 10.07
N THR A 75 -26.80 9.35 9.09
CA THR A 75 -26.35 10.56 8.39
C THR A 75 -26.33 11.76 9.34
N PRO A 76 -25.18 12.45 9.50
CA PRO A 76 -25.10 13.62 10.36
C PRO A 76 -25.82 14.82 9.73
N LYS A 77 -26.26 15.76 10.58
CA LYS A 77 -26.87 17.03 10.13
C LYS A 77 -25.93 17.87 9.27
N SER A 78 -24.65 17.90 9.65
CA SER A 78 -23.59 18.50 8.83
C SER A 78 -22.94 17.39 8.03
N LEU A 79 -23.17 17.40 6.71
CA LEU A 79 -22.59 16.40 5.81
C LEU A 79 -21.06 16.50 5.80
N SER A 80 -20.41 15.34 5.63
CA SER A 80 -18.97 15.26 5.44
C SER A 80 -18.54 16.09 4.21
N PRO A 81 -17.42 16.83 4.27
CA PRO A 81 -16.84 17.47 3.10
C PRO A 81 -16.25 16.44 2.12
N ASP A 82 -15.93 15.24 2.59
CA ASP A 82 -15.41 14.14 1.78
C ASP A 82 -16.55 13.17 1.40
N PRO A 83 -16.94 13.08 0.11
CA PRO A 83 -18.01 12.20 -0.33
C PRO A 83 -17.65 10.71 -0.27
N THR A 84 -16.36 10.33 -0.18
CA THR A 84 -15.98 8.90 -0.02
C THR A 84 -16.11 8.44 1.43
N HIS A 85 -16.07 9.37 2.38
CA HIS A 85 -16.27 9.13 3.81
C HIS A 85 -17.49 9.92 4.33
N PRO A 86 -18.72 9.50 3.99
CA PRO A 86 -19.94 10.22 4.40
C PRO A 86 -20.19 10.21 5.91
N TYR A 87 -19.56 9.28 6.66
CA TYR A 87 -19.71 9.12 8.11
C TYR A 87 -18.34 9.19 8.82
N PRO A 88 -17.70 10.37 8.90
CA PRO A 88 -16.29 10.51 9.32
C PRO A 88 -16.02 10.09 10.77
N GLU A 89 -17.03 10.16 11.64
CA GLU A 89 -16.92 9.78 13.05
C GLU A 89 -17.32 8.32 13.29
N GLN A 90 -17.47 7.47 12.27
CA GLN A 90 -17.87 6.08 12.41
C GLN A 90 -16.72 5.14 12.01
N ALA A 91 -16.67 3.95 12.61
CA ALA A 91 -15.72 2.90 12.22
C ALA A 91 -16.16 2.14 10.95
N PHE A 92 -16.58 2.86 9.91
CA PHE A 92 -16.96 2.29 8.61
C PHE A 92 -15.82 2.43 7.63
N PHE A 93 -14.82 1.57 7.80
CA PHE A 93 -13.71 1.46 6.86
C PHE A 93 -14.18 0.80 5.57
N THR A 94 -13.68 1.30 4.45
CA THR A 94 -13.92 0.73 3.12
C THR A 94 -13.26 -0.65 2.99
N ALA A 95 -13.67 -1.42 1.98
CA ALA A 95 -13.07 -2.71 1.70
C ALA A 95 -11.57 -2.57 1.40
N ARG A 96 -11.18 -1.54 0.65
CA ARG A 96 -9.78 -1.25 0.35
C ARG A 96 -8.97 -0.95 1.62
N GLU A 97 -9.51 -0.22 2.58
CA GLU A 97 -8.80 0.13 3.82
C GLU A 97 -8.61 -1.05 4.78
N ILE A 98 -9.58 -1.98 4.84
CA ILE A 98 -9.61 -3.01 5.89
C ILE A 98 -9.20 -4.41 5.44
N LEU A 99 -9.36 -4.75 4.15
CA LEU A 99 -9.06 -6.08 3.63
C LEU A 99 -7.66 -6.17 2.99
N THR A 100 -7.14 -5.06 2.48
CA THR A 100 -5.77 -5.04 1.92
C THR A 100 -4.73 -5.09 3.02
N ASN A 101 -3.56 -5.66 2.71
CA ASN A 101 -2.45 -5.84 3.65
C ASN A 101 -1.13 -5.37 3.06
N ASN A 102 -0.15 -5.07 3.92
CA ASN A 102 1.24 -4.90 3.47
C ASN A 102 1.69 -6.16 2.73
N PRO A 103 2.45 -6.05 1.61
CA PRO A 103 2.88 -7.22 0.85
C PRO A 103 3.68 -8.19 1.72
N ALA A 104 3.20 -9.42 1.83
CA ALA A 104 3.82 -10.45 2.66
C ALA A 104 4.37 -11.61 1.84
N THR A 105 3.75 -11.93 0.70
CA THR A 105 4.19 -13.00 -0.19
C THR A 105 5.03 -12.49 -1.35
N THR A 106 5.75 -13.40 -2.02
CA THR A 106 6.48 -13.07 -3.25
C THR A 106 5.55 -12.55 -4.35
N ASN A 107 4.32 -13.04 -4.41
CA ASN A 107 3.33 -12.56 -5.38
C ASN A 107 2.83 -11.15 -5.03
N ASP A 108 2.68 -10.82 -3.75
CA ASP A 108 2.28 -9.47 -3.34
C ASP A 108 3.33 -8.43 -3.69
N PHE A 109 4.60 -8.71 -3.39
CA PHE A 109 5.68 -7.83 -3.82
C PHE A 109 5.77 -7.75 -5.34
N ARG A 110 5.55 -8.85 -6.06
CA ARG A 110 5.47 -8.84 -7.53
C ARG A 110 4.35 -7.91 -8.03
N ARG A 111 3.16 -7.96 -7.43
CA ARG A 111 2.05 -7.03 -7.75
C ARG A 111 2.43 -5.58 -7.50
N VAL A 112 3.05 -5.27 -6.35
CA VAL A 112 3.51 -3.92 -6.02
C VAL A 112 4.54 -3.42 -7.03
N LEU A 113 5.46 -4.28 -7.47
CA LEU A 113 6.46 -3.94 -8.48
C LEU A 113 5.84 -3.70 -9.86
N ILE A 114 4.91 -4.56 -10.30
CA ILE A 114 4.21 -4.42 -11.59
C ILE A 114 3.36 -3.15 -11.63
N ASP A 115 2.80 -2.73 -10.49
CA ASP A 115 2.01 -1.50 -10.38
C ASP A 115 2.86 -0.21 -10.58
N ILE A 116 4.20 -0.33 -10.55
CA ILE A 116 5.11 0.78 -10.85
C ILE A 116 5.12 1.05 -12.37
N PRO A 117 4.92 2.29 -12.82
CA PRO A 117 5.07 2.64 -14.23
C PRO A 117 6.46 2.27 -14.77
N GLY A 118 6.53 1.58 -15.91
CA GLY A 118 7.79 1.11 -16.51
C GLY A 118 8.19 -0.32 -16.15
N VAL A 119 7.48 -1.00 -15.23
CA VAL A 119 7.71 -2.41 -14.89
C VAL A 119 6.60 -3.27 -15.49
N SER A 120 6.92 -4.17 -16.41
CA SER A 120 5.97 -5.10 -17.02
C SER A 120 5.75 -6.34 -16.14
N ASP A 121 6.82 -6.85 -15.53
CA ASP A 121 6.80 -8.02 -14.65
C ASP A 121 7.93 -7.96 -13.60
N ALA A 122 7.85 -8.79 -12.57
CA ALA A 122 8.91 -8.97 -11.59
C ALA A 122 8.92 -10.37 -10.97
N TRP A 123 10.07 -10.81 -10.48
CA TRP A 123 10.18 -12.06 -9.71
C TRP A 123 11.02 -11.86 -8.47
N LEU A 124 10.50 -12.35 -7.34
CA LEU A 124 11.22 -12.40 -6.08
C LEU A 124 11.68 -13.83 -5.82
N ILE A 125 12.98 -14.02 -5.69
CA ILE A 125 13.61 -15.31 -5.46
C ILE A 125 14.19 -15.33 -4.05
N CYS A 126 13.61 -16.16 -3.18
CA CYS A 126 14.12 -16.39 -1.84
C CYS A 126 15.49 -17.08 -1.90
N LYS A 127 16.49 -16.51 -1.23
CA LYS A 127 17.87 -17.01 -1.26
C LYS A 127 18.11 -18.02 -0.15
N THR A 128 18.66 -19.17 -0.52
CA THR A 128 19.17 -20.17 0.44
C THR A 128 20.58 -19.85 0.93
N TYR A 129 21.27 -18.94 0.25
CA TYR A 129 22.62 -18.48 0.56
C TYR A 129 22.63 -16.95 0.52
N ALA A 130 23.09 -16.31 1.59
CA ALA A 130 23.27 -14.85 1.62
C ALA A 130 24.15 -14.37 0.45
N CYS A 131 23.86 -13.18 -0.05
CA CYS A 131 24.58 -12.63 -1.20
C CYS A 131 25.95 -12.04 -0.81
N GLU A 132 26.17 -11.86 0.49
CA GLU A 132 27.42 -11.38 1.06
C GLU A 132 28.36 -12.53 1.47
N VAL A 133 28.51 -12.78 2.78
CA VAL A 133 29.51 -13.69 3.34
C VAL A 133 28.90 -14.73 4.26
N SER A 134 29.46 -15.95 4.23
CA SER A 134 29.18 -16.99 5.22
C SER A 134 30.17 -16.92 6.38
N TYR A 135 29.81 -17.60 7.47
CA TYR A 135 30.71 -17.81 8.61
C TYR A 135 30.56 -19.25 9.13
N TRP A 136 31.55 -19.70 9.89
CA TRP A 136 31.57 -21.01 10.52
C TRP A 136 31.17 -20.91 11.98
N ALA A 137 30.25 -21.77 12.38
CA ALA A 137 29.74 -21.90 13.73
C ALA A 137 30.11 -23.27 14.32
N PHE A 138 30.65 -23.30 15.53
CA PHE A 138 30.90 -24.55 16.26
C PHE A 138 30.88 -24.35 17.77
N CYS A 139 30.66 -25.43 18.51
CA CYS A 139 30.67 -25.41 19.96
C CYS A 139 32.03 -25.74 20.53
N ASP A 140 32.52 -24.94 21.47
CA ASP A 140 33.70 -25.27 22.26
C ASP A 140 33.42 -26.38 23.29
N LEU A 141 34.47 -26.82 23.99
CA LEU A 141 34.39 -27.90 24.99
C LEU A 141 33.57 -27.51 26.24
N THR A 142 33.26 -26.23 26.43
CA THR A 142 32.44 -25.72 27.53
C THR A 142 30.98 -25.48 27.14
N GLY A 143 30.60 -25.75 25.89
CA GLY A 143 29.24 -25.57 25.37
C GLY A 143 28.92 -24.16 24.87
N ASN A 144 29.94 -23.32 24.68
CA ASN A 144 29.77 -21.99 24.10
C ASN A 144 29.89 -22.04 22.58
N LEU A 145 29.03 -21.29 21.90
CA LEU A 145 29.05 -21.11 20.47
C LEU A 145 30.16 -20.13 20.06
N ILE A 146 31.03 -20.57 19.16
CA ILE A 146 32.07 -19.77 18.53
C ILE A 146 31.69 -19.53 17.07
N LEU A 147 31.74 -18.27 16.65
CA LEU A 147 31.55 -17.83 15.27
C LEU A 147 32.86 -17.27 14.72
N GLN A 148 33.27 -17.69 13.52
CA GLN A 148 34.47 -17.19 12.85
C GLN A 148 34.38 -17.31 11.33
N TYR A 149 35.08 -16.45 10.58
CA TYR A 149 35.12 -16.53 9.12
C TYR A 149 35.91 -17.72 8.56
N PRO A 150 37.18 -17.97 8.97
CA PRO A 150 37.90 -19.12 8.44
C PRO A 150 37.32 -20.41 9.00
N LYS A 151 37.28 -21.46 8.16
CA LYS A 151 36.94 -22.80 8.63
C LYS A 151 37.93 -23.24 9.73
N PRO A 152 37.47 -23.73 10.89
CA PRO A 152 38.35 -24.21 11.93
C PRO A 152 39.08 -25.49 11.49
N ASP A 153 40.39 -25.57 11.74
CA ASP A 153 41.21 -26.73 11.35
C ASP A 153 40.83 -28.01 12.13
N HIS A 154 40.63 -27.86 13.44
CA HIS A 154 40.36 -28.96 14.38
C HIS A 154 39.29 -28.57 15.42
N PRO A 155 38.03 -28.34 15.03
CA PRO A 155 37.00 -27.97 15.98
C PRO A 155 36.66 -29.18 16.88
N PRO A 156 36.39 -28.96 18.18
CA PRO A 156 36.03 -30.05 19.10
C PRO A 156 34.70 -30.74 18.76
N ASN A 157 33.84 -30.06 17.99
CA ASN A 157 32.59 -30.58 17.43
C ASN A 157 32.51 -30.24 15.92
N PRO A 158 31.65 -30.91 15.11
CA PRO A 158 31.50 -30.57 13.69
C PRO A 158 31.13 -29.10 13.50
N ALA A 159 31.98 -28.35 12.79
CA ALA A 159 31.68 -26.97 12.43
C ALA A 159 30.69 -26.93 11.27
N LYS A 160 29.73 -26.00 11.36
CA LYS A 160 28.70 -25.77 10.35
C LYS A 160 28.97 -24.44 9.65
N GLU A 161 28.94 -24.45 8.32
CA GLU A 161 28.88 -23.20 7.56
C GLU A 161 27.45 -22.66 7.61
N VAL A 162 27.33 -21.38 7.95
CA VAL A 162 26.05 -20.70 8.15
C VAL A 162 25.94 -19.54 7.18
N TRP A 163 24.77 -19.44 6.56
CA TRP A 163 24.35 -18.36 5.69
C TRP A 163 23.12 -17.72 6.30
N ALA A 164 23.13 -16.39 6.44
CA ALA A 164 21.93 -15.66 6.85
C ALA A 164 20.81 -15.89 5.82
N LEU A 165 19.60 -16.10 6.31
CA LEU A 165 18.37 -16.30 5.56
C LEU A 165 17.52 -15.03 5.61
N GLY A 166 16.34 -15.03 4.98
CA GLY A 166 15.48 -13.85 4.90
C GLY A 166 15.93 -12.82 3.84
N LEU A 167 16.77 -13.25 2.89
CA LEU A 167 17.27 -12.42 1.80
C LEU A 167 16.61 -12.79 0.47
N TYR A 168 16.28 -11.77 -0.32
CA TYR A 168 15.64 -11.93 -1.62
C TYR A 168 16.48 -11.31 -2.74
N GLU A 169 16.45 -11.97 -3.90
CA GLU A 169 16.92 -11.42 -5.19
C GLU A 169 15.71 -11.07 -6.04
N ILE A 170 15.73 -9.89 -6.65
CA ILE A 170 14.63 -9.36 -7.44
C ILE A 170 15.07 -9.21 -8.89
N LEU A 171 14.28 -9.79 -9.78
CA LEU A 171 14.41 -9.65 -11.22
C LEU A 171 13.25 -8.79 -11.72
N LEU A 172 13.55 -7.75 -12.49
CA LEU A 172 12.56 -6.85 -13.08
C LEU A 172 12.50 -7.04 -14.59
N GLU A 173 11.32 -7.25 -15.13
CA GLU A 173 11.02 -7.04 -16.54
C GLU A 173 10.44 -5.64 -16.68
N LEU A 174 11.04 -4.83 -17.56
CA LEU A 174 10.63 -3.47 -17.83
C LEU A 174 9.71 -3.43 -19.05
N ASP A 175 8.85 -2.43 -19.07
CA ASP A 175 8.03 -2.10 -20.24
C ASP A 175 8.94 -1.67 -21.41
N ASP A 176 8.51 -1.92 -22.65
CA ASP A 176 9.20 -1.42 -23.84
C ASP A 176 9.10 0.11 -23.91
N ASP A 177 10.19 0.78 -24.28
CA ASP A 177 10.19 2.22 -24.52
C ASP A 177 9.92 2.52 -26.00
N PRO A 178 8.93 3.38 -26.33
CA PRO A 178 8.60 3.72 -27.72
C PRO A 178 9.77 4.31 -28.53
N ALA A 179 10.76 4.92 -27.89
CA ALA A 179 11.93 5.52 -28.51
C ALA A 179 13.17 4.62 -28.49
N PHE A 180 13.33 3.76 -27.47
CA PHE A 180 14.56 2.99 -27.24
C PHE A 180 14.39 1.46 -27.35
N GLY A 181 13.18 0.97 -27.57
CA GLY A 181 12.86 -0.46 -27.66
C GLY A 181 12.87 -1.15 -26.28
N ASP A 182 13.16 -2.45 -26.27
CA ASP A 182 13.15 -3.28 -25.06
C ASP A 182 14.19 -2.81 -24.03
N LEU A 183 13.75 -2.24 -22.91
CA LEU A 183 14.61 -1.72 -21.84
C LEU A 183 15.35 -2.80 -21.04
N ASN A 184 15.06 -4.07 -21.29
CA ASN A 184 15.68 -5.22 -20.63
C ASN A 184 16.94 -5.73 -21.34
N ASP A 185 17.13 -5.33 -22.60
CA ASP A 185 18.36 -5.60 -23.34
C ASP A 185 19.30 -4.38 -23.36
N ARG A 186 20.50 -4.60 -23.91
CA ARG A 186 21.49 -3.53 -24.16
C ARG A 186 21.67 -3.26 -25.64
N MET A 187 20.67 -3.61 -26.45
CA MET A 187 20.68 -3.43 -27.88
C MET A 187 20.15 -2.04 -28.22
N VAL A 188 20.81 -1.38 -29.17
CA VAL A 188 20.27 -0.21 -29.86
C VAL A 188 20.17 -0.58 -31.33
N ALA A 189 18.96 -0.47 -31.88
CA ALA A 189 18.69 -0.73 -33.29
C ALA A 189 18.67 0.58 -34.09
N TYR A 190 19.38 0.60 -35.21
CA TYR A 190 19.40 1.71 -36.16
C TYR A 190 18.82 1.26 -37.49
N ASN A 191 17.72 1.90 -37.91
CA ASN A 191 17.02 1.60 -39.14
C ASN A 191 17.33 2.68 -40.19
N SER A 192 17.65 2.25 -41.42
CA SER A 192 17.83 3.15 -42.56
C SER A 192 17.39 2.47 -43.86
N VAL A 193 17.24 3.26 -44.93
CA VAL A 193 16.84 2.75 -46.24
C VAL A 193 17.83 3.24 -47.27
N TYR A 194 18.45 2.30 -47.99
CA TYR A 194 19.27 2.57 -49.16
C TYR A 194 18.38 2.57 -50.40
N HIS A 195 18.59 3.51 -51.32
CA HIS A 195 17.84 3.58 -52.56
C HIS A 195 18.78 3.41 -53.75
N ASP A 196 18.42 2.52 -54.67
CA ASP A 196 19.09 2.36 -55.96
C ASP A 196 18.07 2.36 -57.13
N GLY A 197 18.49 1.87 -58.30
CA GLY A 197 17.63 1.81 -59.49
C GLY A 197 16.52 0.75 -59.42
N ASP A 198 16.66 -0.25 -58.54
CA ASP A 198 15.75 -1.37 -58.36
C ASP A 198 14.77 -1.14 -57.18
N GLY A 199 15.07 -0.20 -56.28
CA GLY A 199 14.08 0.31 -55.34
C GLY A 199 14.64 0.76 -54.00
N ALA A 200 13.86 0.53 -52.95
CA ALA A 200 14.19 0.82 -51.56
C ALA A 200 14.65 -0.47 -50.86
N HIS A 201 15.82 -0.42 -50.24
CA HIS A 201 16.47 -1.56 -49.59
C HIS A 201 16.69 -1.23 -48.11
N PRO A 202 15.91 -1.81 -47.19
CA PRO A 202 16.05 -1.53 -45.76
C PRO A 202 17.35 -2.12 -45.20
N MET A 203 17.96 -1.39 -44.27
CA MET A 203 19.12 -1.81 -43.49
C MET A 203 18.83 -1.62 -42.00
N ILE A 204 19.08 -2.66 -41.22
CA ILE A 204 18.98 -2.65 -39.76
C ILE A 204 20.36 -2.94 -39.19
N MET A 205 20.85 -2.07 -38.31
CA MET A 205 22.07 -2.30 -37.53
C MET A 205 21.71 -2.46 -36.07
N GLU A 206 22.03 -3.60 -35.49
CA GLU A 206 21.86 -3.88 -34.07
C GLU A 206 23.22 -3.78 -33.39
N LEU A 207 23.39 -2.81 -32.49
CA LEU A 207 24.58 -2.70 -31.66
C LEU A 207 24.24 -3.06 -30.22
N ARG A 208 24.80 -4.18 -29.73
CA ARG A 208 24.60 -4.73 -28.39
C ARG A 208 25.78 -4.34 -27.49
N PHE A 209 25.50 -3.51 -26.50
CA PHE A 209 26.51 -3.01 -25.58
C PHE A 209 26.84 -4.07 -24.50
N PRO A 210 28.11 -4.13 -24.05
CA PRO A 210 28.51 -5.01 -22.94
C PRO A 210 28.00 -4.47 -21.60
N ASP A 211 28.06 -5.32 -20.56
CA ASP A 211 27.79 -4.87 -19.20
C ASP A 211 28.96 -4.08 -18.62
N ILE A 212 28.92 -2.75 -18.73
CA ILE A 212 29.98 -1.89 -18.18
C ILE A 212 29.80 -1.60 -16.69
N SER A 213 28.62 -1.86 -16.13
CA SER A 213 28.27 -1.52 -14.73
C SER A 213 29.09 -2.29 -13.70
N LEU A 214 29.50 -3.52 -14.04
CA LEU A 214 30.24 -4.44 -13.17
C LEU A 214 31.75 -4.18 -13.14
N LEU A 215 32.28 -3.52 -14.19
CA LEU A 215 33.72 -3.35 -14.37
C LEU A 215 34.21 -2.02 -13.81
N GLU A 216 33.44 -0.93 -13.99
CA GLU A 216 33.89 0.43 -13.68
C GLU A 216 32.74 1.28 -13.09
N HIS A 217 32.33 0.99 -11.85
CA HIS A 217 31.16 1.59 -11.20
C HIS A 217 31.14 3.13 -11.26
N ASP A 218 32.25 3.80 -10.93
CA ASP A 218 32.32 5.27 -10.94
C ASP A 218 32.15 5.86 -12.35
N GLN A 219 32.70 5.20 -13.38
CA GLN A 219 32.54 5.62 -14.77
C GLN A 219 31.09 5.41 -15.24
N TRP A 220 30.48 4.30 -14.83
CA TRP A 220 29.07 4.03 -15.12
C TRP A 220 28.13 5.07 -14.48
N GLN A 221 28.35 5.40 -13.20
CA GLN A 221 27.58 6.46 -12.54
C GLN A 221 27.78 7.83 -13.20
N HIS A 222 29.01 8.15 -13.63
CA HIS A 222 29.28 9.36 -14.41
C HIS A 222 28.55 9.33 -15.76
N PHE A 223 28.56 8.19 -16.48
CA PHE A 223 27.86 8.00 -17.75
C PHE A 223 26.35 8.25 -17.63
N LEU A 224 25.71 7.68 -16.59
CA LEU A 224 24.28 7.84 -16.33
C LEU A 224 23.89 9.26 -15.89
N SER A 225 24.76 9.97 -15.17
CA SER A 225 24.49 11.33 -14.66
C SER A 225 24.86 12.46 -15.62
N SER A 226 25.44 12.14 -16.78
CA SER A 226 25.98 13.11 -17.76
C SER A 226 24.95 13.62 -18.79
N ASP A 227 23.68 13.76 -18.42
CA ASP A 227 22.59 14.09 -19.36
C ASP A 227 22.82 15.39 -20.14
N SER A 228 23.36 16.41 -19.48
CA SER A 228 23.70 17.68 -20.12
C SER A 228 24.79 17.55 -21.19
N ILE A 229 25.70 16.58 -21.03
CA ILE A 229 26.78 16.31 -21.99
C ILE A 229 26.20 15.61 -23.21
N PHE A 230 25.40 14.56 -23.02
CA PHE A 230 24.79 13.82 -24.14
C PHE A 230 23.64 14.58 -24.84
N ALA A 231 23.19 15.71 -24.27
CA ALA A 231 22.25 16.62 -24.91
C ALA A 231 22.89 17.59 -25.94
N ASP A 232 24.19 17.88 -25.82
CA ASP A 232 24.94 18.73 -26.75
C ASP A 232 25.95 17.89 -27.56
N PRO A 233 25.76 17.72 -28.88
CA PRO A 233 26.68 16.98 -29.74
C PRO A 233 28.13 17.51 -29.74
N ASN A 234 28.37 18.73 -29.24
CA ASN A 234 29.69 19.33 -29.13
C ASN A 234 30.35 19.16 -27.75
N ALA A 235 29.63 18.62 -26.76
CA ALA A 235 30.14 18.47 -25.39
C ALA A 235 30.97 17.20 -25.19
N PHE A 236 30.98 16.28 -26.15
CA PHE A 236 31.77 15.06 -26.13
C PHE A 236 32.23 14.65 -27.53
N THR A 237 33.21 13.78 -27.59
CA THR A 237 33.72 13.16 -28.82
C THR A 237 33.71 11.64 -28.68
N ILE A 238 33.54 10.92 -29.79
CA ILE A 238 33.60 9.45 -29.82
C ILE A 238 34.74 9.04 -30.75
N ASP A 239 35.75 8.39 -30.18
CA ASP A 239 36.81 7.73 -30.93
C ASP A 239 36.50 6.24 -31.05
N GLN A 240 36.31 5.77 -32.29
CA GLN A 240 36.16 4.34 -32.57
C GLN A 240 37.55 3.67 -32.56
N LEU A 241 37.82 2.86 -31.53
CA LEU A 241 39.12 2.26 -31.26
C LEU A 241 39.38 0.98 -32.05
N HIS A 242 38.37 0.10 -32.12
CA HIS A 242 38.46 -1.23 -32.75
C HIS A 242 37.15 -1.54 -33.46
N VAL A 243 37.22 -2.19 -34.64
CA VAL A 243 36.09 -2.76 -35.38
C VAL A 243 36.57 -4.00 -36.13
N GLY A 244 35.96 -5.17 -35.86
CA GLY A 244 36.22 -6.38 -36.62
C GLY A 244 35.50 -7.63 -36.11
N ALA A 245 35.57 -8.72 -36.88
CA ALA A 245 34.94 -10.01 -36.53
C ALA A 245 35.57 -10.73 -35.32
N VAL A 246 36.66 -10.19 -34.77
CA VAL A 246 37.36 -10.71 -33.60
C VAL A 246 37.56 -9.57 -32.61
N LYS A 247 37.33 -9.83 -31.32
CA LYS A 247 37.55 -8.87 -30.23
C LYS A 247 38.96 -8.29 -30.29
N GLY A 248 39.07 -6.96 -30.20
CA GLY A 248 40.34 -6.23 -30.30
C GLY A 248 40.94 -6.07 -31.71
N PHE A 249 40.30 -6.59 -32.77
CA PHE A 249 40.72 -6.33 -34.14
C PHE A 249 40.33 -4.91 -34.58
N ASP A 250 41.26 -4.19 -35.21
CA ASP A 250 40.98 -2.88 -35.81
C ASP A 250 41.18 -2.91 -37.33
N LEU A 251 40.07 -2.90 -38.05
CA LEU A 251 39.99 -2.77 -39.50
C LEU A 251 40.84 -1.62 -40.05
N TYR A 252 40.82 -0.45 -39.39
CA TYR A 252 41.44 0.77 -39.92
C TYR A 252 42.96 0.78 -39.74
N GLN A 253 43.48 0.05 -38.75
CA GLN A 253 44.92 -0.17 -38.58
C GLN A 253 45.43 -1.32 -39.44
N HIS A 254 44.61 -2.35 -39.67
CA HIS A 254 45.03 -3.53 -40.43
C HIS A 254 45.09 -3.28 -41.94
N TYR A 255 44.09 -2.59 -42.49
CA TYR A 255 43.98 -2.33 -43.93
C TYR A 255 44.25 -0.86 -44.25
N ALA A 256 45.17 -0.63 -45.19
CA ALA A 256 45.65 0.72 -45.50
C ALA A 256 44.75 1.45 -46.52
N THR A 257 44.01 0.74 -47.37
CA THR A 257 43.17 1.35 -48.41
C THR A 257 41.67 1.24 -48.10
N PRO A 258 40.86 2.27 -48.41
CA PRO A 258 39.41 2.21 -48.21
C PRO A 258 38.74 1.03 -48.91
N ALA A 259 39.20 0.66 -50.11
CA ALA A 259 38.64 -0.48 -50.85
C ALA A 259 38.83 -1.83 -50.13
N GLU A 260 39.97 -2.04 -49.47
CA GLU A 260 40.21 -3.24 -48.65
C GLU A 260 39.33 -3.24 -47.40
N GLN A 261 39.12 -2.06 -46.79
CA GLN A 261 38.26 -1.90 -45.62
C GLN A 261 36.79 -2.17 -45.96
N ASP A 262 36.30 -1.64 -47.08
CA ASP A 262 34.96 -1.89 -47.60
C ASP A 262 34.76 -3.39 -47.92
N THR A 263 35.73 -4.01 -48.57
CA THR A 263 35.69 -5.44 -48.90
C THR A 263 35.59 -6.31 -47.64
N TYR A 264 36.31 -5.94 -46.57
CA TYR A 264 36.26 -6.68 -45.31
C TYR A 264 34.87 -6.63 -44.66
N ILE A 265 34.27 -5.44 -44.51
CA ILE A 265 32.93 -5.33 -43.91
C ILE A 265 31.88 -6.07 -44.74
N GLN A 266 32.00 -6.03 -46.07
CA GLN A 266 31.13 -6.76 -46.99
C GLN A 266 31.27 -8.27 -46.83
N GLN A 267 32.48 -8.79 -46.65
CA GLN A 267 32.70 -10.23 -46.43
C GLN A 267 32.22 -10.71 -45.06
N GLN A 268 32.31 -9.84 -44.04
CA GLN A 268 31.89 -10.16 -42.68
C GLN A 268 30.42 -9.85 -42.38
N TRP A 269 29.63 -9.45 -43.37
CA TRP A 269 28.23 -9.02 -43.22
C TRP A 269 27.33 -9.99 -42.43
N LYS A 270 27.58 -11.30 -42.54
CA LYS A 270 26.80 -12.35 -41.85
C LYS A 270 27.30 -12.67 -40.43
N ASN A 271 28.48 -12.18 -40.06
CA ASN A 271 29.11 -12.45 -38.78
C ASN A 271 28.84 -11.30 -37.80
N VAL A 272 28.89 -11.60 -36.51
CA VAL A 272 28.92 -10.58 -35.47
C VAL A 272 30.28 -9.87 -35.51
N LEU A 273 30.25 -8.54 -35.55
CA LEU A 273 31.44 -7.69 -35.48
C LEU A 273 31.54 -7.09 -34.08
N TYR A 274 32.74 -6.85 -33.58
CA TYR A 274 32.97 -6.23 -32.29
C TYR A 274 33.53 -4.82 -32.48
N VAL A 275 32.91 -3.86 -31.81
CA VAL A 275 33.24 -2.43 -31.87
C VAL A 275 33.63 -1.94 -30.48
N SER A 276 34.73 -1.19 -30.40
CA SER A 276 35.13 -0.49 -29.17
C SER A 276 35.14 1.01 -29.37
N PHE A 277 34.68 1.75 -28.37
CA PHE A 277 34.55 3.21 -28.38
C PHE A 277 35.27 3.82 -27.19
N ARG A 278 35.84 5.01 -27.38
CA ARG A 278 36.24 5.91 -26.32
C ARG A 278 35.45 7.19 -26.42
N ILE A 279 34.69 7.49 -25.37
CA ILE A 279 33.92 8.72 -25.26
C ILE A 279 34.77 9.70 -24.43
N THR A 280 35.04 10.88 -24.97
CA THR A 280 35.82 11.92 -24.26
C THR A 280 34.98 13.17 -24.07
N GLU A 281 34.76 13.56 -22.81
CA GLU A 281 34.05 14.80 -22.47
C GLU A 281 34.95 16.02 -22.74
N VAL A 282 34.42 17.03 -23.44
CA VAL A 282 35.18 18.22 -23.83
C VAL A 282 35.48 19.13 -22.63
N SER A 283 34.53 19.26 -21.69
CA SER A 283 34.67 20.14 -20.51
C SER A 283 35.60 19.58 -19.44
N SER A 284 35.45 18.30 -19.08
CA SER A 284 36.20 17.69 -17.98
C SER A 284 37.45 16.92 -18.42
N GLY A 285 37.53 16.52 -19.70
CA GLY A 285 38.56 15.61 -20.20
C GLY A 285 38.43 14.17 -19.70
N LYS A 286 37.36 13.84 -18.96
CA LYS A 286 37.09 12.46 -18.54
C LYS A 286 36.77 11.60 -19.76
N THR A 287 37.24 10.36 -19.70
CA THR A 287 37.01 9.36 -20.74
C THR A 287 36.19 8.20 -20.21
N ILE A 288 35.35 7.62 -21.08
CA ILE A 288 34.58 6.41 -20.81
C ILE A 288 34.84 5.45 -21.97
N ASP A 289 35.37 4.28 -21.66
CA ASP A 289 35.69 3.26 -22.66
C ASP A 289 34.60 2.18 -22.68
N ILE A 290 34.10 1.87 -23.87
CA ILE A 290 33.15 0.77 -24.10
C ILE A 290 33.86 -0.23 -25.00
N GLU A 291 34.19 -1.41 -24.47
CA GLU A 291 34.93 -2.42 -25.21
C GLU A 291 34.04 -3.53 -25.74
N ASN A 292 34.24 -3.95 -26.99
CA ASN A 292 33.64 -5.15 -27.58
C ASN A 292 32.09 -5.15 -27.65
N ALA A 293 31.46 -4.01 -27.94
CA ALA A 293 30.05 -3.97 -28.31
C ALA A 293 29.82 -4.79 -29.60
N ALA A 294 28.82 -5.67 -29.59
CA ALA A 294 28.57 -6.60 -30.69
C ALA A 294 27.61 -5.97 -31.71
N LEU A 295 28.07 -5.81 -32.94
CA LEU A 295 27.35 -5.25 -34.08
C LEU A 295 26.90 -6.38 -35.02
N ARG A 296 25.60 -6.40 -35.32
CA ARG A 296 25.01 -7.24 -36.36
C ARG A 296 24.28 -6.38 -37.38
N VAL A 297 24.40 -6.70 -38.66
CA VAL A 297 23.82 -5.91 -39.75
C VAL A 297 22.93 -6.79 -40.61
N PHE A 298 21.72 -6.31 -40.85
CA PHE A 298 20.73 -6.93 -41.71
C PHE A 298 20.47 -6.01 -42.91
N GLY A 299 20.38 -6.61 -44.08
CA GLY A 299 20.16 -5.94 -45.35
C GLY A 299 20.37 -6.92 -46.48
N ASP A 300 19.75 -6.66 -47.62
CA ASP A 300 19.95 -7.48 -48.81
C ASP A 300 21.31 -7.22 -49.46
N SER A 301 21.56 -7.93 -50.57
CA SER A 301 22.82 -7.80 -51.30
C SER A 301 23.08 -6.40 -51.86
N ALA A 302 22.04 -5.61 -52.14
CA ALA A 302 22.22 -4.25 -52.66
C ALA A 302 22.81 -3.34 -51.56
N VAL A 303 22.23 -3.40 -50.34
CA VAL A 303 22.77 -2.70 -49.17
C VAL A 303 24.19 -3.18 -48.84
N GLN A 304 24.40 -4.50 -48.83
CA GLN A 304 25.72 -5.09 -48.52
C GLN A 304 26.78 -4.53 -49.45
N ASN A 305 26.54 -4.51 -50.77
CA ASN A 305 27.50 -4.02 -51.76
C ASN A 305 27.71 -2.49 -51.70
N ALA A 306 26.72 -1.74 -51.21
CA ALA A 306 26.79 -0.28 -51.09
C ALA A 306 27.45 0.19 -49.77
N ALA A 307 27.61 -0.68 -48.78
CA ALA A 307 28.18 -0.34 -47.49
C ALA A 307 29.68 0.03 -47.59
N THR A 308 30.07 1.09 -46.88
CA THR A 308 31.46 1.57 -46.80
C THR A 308 31.94 1.69 -45.37
N ALA A 309 33.21 1.38 -45.12
CA ALA A 309 33.84 1.46 -43.81
C ALA A 309 33.81 2.91 -43.28
N GLN A 310 34.05 3.90 -44.15
CA GLN A 310 33.95 5.31 -43.75
C GLN A 310 32.52 5.71 -43.33
N GLY A 311 31.51 5.22 -44.04
CA GLY A 311 30.10 5.45 -43.68
C GLY A 311 29.75 4.83 -42.33
N TRP A 312 30.20 3.60 -42.08
CA TRP A 312 30.04 2.93 -40.79
C TRP A 312 30.74 3.69 -39.67
N ARG A 313 31.98 4.16 -39.88
CA ARG A 313 32.69 4.99 -38.90
C ARG A 313 31.88 6.22 -38.52
N ALA A 314 31.40 6.97 -39.53
CA ALA A 314 30.63 8.19 -39.29
C ALA A 314 29.35 7.93 -38.48
N LEU A 315 28.69 6.81 -38.73
CA LEU A 315 27.47 6.38 -38.04
C LEU A 315 27.74 5.87 -36.62
N LEU A 316 28.81 5.10 -36.43
CA LEU A 316 29.25 4.59 -35.13
C LEU A 316 29.79 5.69 -34.21
N THR A 317 30.34 6.77 -34.77
CA THR A 317 30.83 7.94 -34.02
C THR A 317 29.87 9.14 -34.05
N ASP A 318 28.59 8.94 -34.39
CA ASP A 318 27.60 10.01 -34.39
C ASP A 318 27.34 10.51 -32.95
N THR A 319 27.62 11.78 -32.69
CA THR A 319 27.37 12.44 -31.40
C THR A 319 25.98 13.07 -31.31
N SER A 320 25.16 12.97 -32.37
CA SER A 320 23.78 13.42 -32.34
C SER A 320 22.92 12.57 -31.40
N ALA A 321 21.72 13.06 -31.09
CA ALA A 321 20.74 12.31 -30.29
C ALA A 321 20.28 10.99 -30.95
N ARG A 322 20.61 10.74 -32.23
CA ARG A 322 20.32 9.49 -32.95
C ARG A 322 21.52 8.52 -32.97
N GLY A 323 22.68 8.94 -32.49
CA GLY A 323 23.85 8.07 -32.42
C GLY A 323 23.69 6.97 -31.37
N PHE A 324 24.31 5.81 -31.59
CA PHE A 324 24.16 4.64 -30.72
C PHE A 324 24.53 4.92 -29.27
N VAL A 325 25.62 5.64 -29.02
CA VAL A 325 26.10 5.94 -27.67
C VAL A 325 25.11 6.83 -26.91
N ALA A 326 24.60 7.88 -27.56
CA ALA A 326 23.63 8.78 -26.95
C ALA A 326 22.28 8.08 -26.68
N GLN A 327 21.84 7.20 -27.59
CA GLN A 327 20.64 6.37 -27.37
C GLN A 327 20.85 5.34 -26.25
N TYR A 328 22.00 4.66 -26.23
CA TYR A 328 22.33 3.71 -25.17
C TYR A 328 22.40 4.38 -23.80
N GLN A 329 22.99 5.59 -23.69
CA GLN A 329 23.01 6.35 -22.45
C GLN A 329 21.60 6.64 -21.93
N LYS A 330 20.70 7.12 -22.80
CA LYS A 330 19.32 7.41 -22.43
C LYS A 330 18.55 6.15 -22.03
N LYS A 331 18.73 5.07 -22.78
CA LYS A 331 18.15 3.75 -22.49
C LYS A 331 18.62 3.26 -21.11
N ALA A 332 19.92 3.23 -20.88
CA ALA A 332 20.51 2.81 -19.60
C ALA A 332 20.07 3.68 -18.42
N LYS A 333 19.90 4.99 -18.64
CA LYS A 333 19.36 5.89 -17.64
C LYS A 333 17.90 5.58 -17.32
N ALA A 334 17.04 5.43 -18.33
CA ALA A 334 15.64 5.09 -18.13
C ALA A 334 15.50 3.78 -17.34
N THR A 335 16.28 2.74 -17.71
CA THR A 335 16.38 1.49 -16.95
C THR A 335 16.80 1.75 -15.50
N SER A 336 17.85 2.54 -15.27
CA SER A 336 18.34 2.86 -13.91
C SER A 336 17.30 3.60 -13.05
N ASP A 337 16.54 4.53 -13.64
CA ASP A 337 15.53 5.31 -12.93
C ASP A 337 14.33 4.44 -12.51
N ILE A 338 13.92 3.48 -13.35
CA ILE A 338 12.87 2.51 -13.01
C ILE A 338 13.35 1.53 -11.93
N VAL A 339 14.58 1.01 -12.04
CA VAL A 339 15.19 0.14 -11.02
C VAL A 339 15.30 0.86 -9.67
N ALA A 340 15.66 2.16 -9.67
CA ALA A 340 15.70 2.98 -8.46
C ALA A 340 14.29 3.14 -7.83
N SER A 341 13.26 3.30 -8.67
CA SER A 341 11.86 3.38 -8.23
C SER A 341 11.39 2.06 -7.62
N ALA A 342 11.71 0.93 -8.25
CA ALA A 342 11.45 -0.41 -7.71
C ALA A 342 12.15 -0.63 -6.36
N LYS A 343 13.41 -0.22 -6.23
CA LYS A 343 14.16 -0.28 -4.96
C LYS A 343 13.50 0.56 -3.87
N ALA A 344 13.06 1.78 -4.19
CA ALA A 344 12.36 2.63 -3.23
C ALA A 344 11.03 2.00 -2.77
N ALA A 345 10.27 1.40 -3.68
CA ALA A 345 9.01 0.71 -3.36
C ALA A 345 9.25 -0.51 -2.45
N LEU A 346 10.25 -1.34 -2.77
CA LEU A 346 10.63 -2.48 -1.93
C LEU A 346 11.02 -2.05 -0.51
N GLN A 347 11.84 -1.01 -0.38
CA GLN A 347 12.24 -0.49 0.94
C GLN A 347 11.08 0.13 1.73
N LYS A 348 10.08 0.72 1.04
CA LYS A 348 8.88 1.27 1.68
C LYS A 348 8.02 0.19 2.33
N TYR A 349 7.93 -0.99 1.72
CA TYR A 349 7.06 -2.09 2.15
C TYR A 349 7.81 -3.28 2.76
N ARG A 350 9.11 -3.13 3.04
CA ARG A 350 9.99 -4.20 3.55
C ARG A 350 9.40 -4.83 4.81
N ASN A 351 9.41 -6.16 4.88
CA ASN A 351 8.95 -6.90 6.05
C ASN A 351 10.03 -6.96 7.15
N LEU A 352 9.57 -7.21 8.38
CA LEU A 352 10.42 -7.39 9.55
C LEU A 352 11.40 -8.55 9.36
N ASP A 353 12.68 -8.25 9.58
CA ASP A 353 13.79 -9.19 9.50
C ASP A 353 13.93 -9.89 8.14
N GLU A 354 13.53 -9.18 7.07
CA GLU A 354 13.73 -9.55 5.67
C GLU A 354 14.41 -8.40 4.92
N ASP A 355 15.24 -8.72 3.92
CA ASP A 355 15.98 -7.70 3.16
C ASP A 355 16.27 -8.13 1.72
N TYR A 356 16.63 -7.16 0.88
CA TYR A 356 16.85 -7.35 -0.55
C TYR A 356 18.33 -7.24 -0.88
N CYS A 357 18.91 -8.28 -1.47
CA CYS A 357 20.35 -8.31 -1.71
C CYS A 357 20.75 -7.80 -3.10
N LEU A 358 19.96 -8.13 -4.13
CA LEU A 358 20.21 -7.75 -5.52
C LEU A 358 18.87 -7.43 -6.18
N ILE A 359 18.81 -6.27 -6.83
CA ILE A 359 17.67 -5.83 -7.64
C ILE A 359 18.25 -5.50 -9.01
N SER A 360 17.88 -6.28 -10.02
CA SER A 360 18.39 -6.15 -11.38
C SER A 360 17.32 -6.47 -12.41
N ASN A 361 17.57 -6.11 -13.66
CA ASN A 361 16.76 -6.59 -14.77
C ASN A 361 16.83 -8.12 -14.89
N VAL A 362 15.76 -8.71 -15.39
CA VAL A 362 15.76 -10.10 -15.86
C VAL A 362 16.69 -10.23 -17.06
N GLY A 363 17.41 -11.35 -17.16
CA GLY A 363 18.20 -11.62 -18.37
C GLY A 363 17.28 -11.80 -19.57
N VAL A 364 17.68 -11.33 -20.75
CA VAL A 364 16.94 -11.58 -21.99
C VAL A 364 17.69 -12.62 -22.82
N GLU A 365 16.99 -13.64 -23.29
CA GLU A 365 17.51 -14.62 -24.25
C GLU A 365 16.70 -14.56 -25.56
N ASP A 366 17.37 -14.15 -26.64
CA ASP A 366 16.76 -14.09 -27.96
C ASP A 366 16.58 -15.50 -28.55
N VAL A 367 15.37 -15.79 -29.02
CA VAL A 367 15.01 -17.06 -29.64
C VAL A 367 14.45 -16.82 -31.03
N ALA A 368 15.16 -17.28 -32.05
CA ALA A 368 14.65 -17.30 -33.41
C ALA A 368 13.82 -18.55 -33.66
N VAL A 369 12.70 -18.39 -34.37
CA VAL A 369 11.83 -19.49 -34.78
C VAL A 369 11.80 -19.57 -36.30
N CYS A 370 12.02 -20.77 -36.84
CA CYS A 370 11.89 -21.03 -38.26
C CYS A 370 10.89 -22.14 -38.52
N ALA A 371 9.97 -21.96 -39.46
CA ALA A 371 8.97 -22.98 -39.81
C ALA A 371 8.45 -22.82 -41.25
N ASP A 372 8.00 -23.93 -41.83
CA ASP A 372 7.23 -23.98 -43.06
C ASP A 372 5.73 -23.99 -42.70
N VAL A 373 4.94 -23.04 -43.22
CA VAL A 373 3.52 -22.90 -42.86
C VAL A 373 2.65 -23.07 -44.09
N GLU A 374 1.79 -24.08 -44.08
CA GLU A 374 0.77 -24.28 -45.12
C GLU A 374 -0.48 -23.47 -44.77
N VAL A 375 -0.98 -22.67 -45.71
CA VAL A 375 -2.12 -21.78 -45.49
C VAL A 375 -3.22 -21.98 -46.54
N LYS A 376 -4.44 -21.55 -46.22
CA LYS A 376 -5.57 -21.58 -47.16
C LYS A 376 -5.28 -20.72 -48.40
N PRO A 377 -5.81 -21.08 -49.59
CA PRO A 377 -5.52 -20.36 -50.83
C PRO A 377 -5.91 -18.87 -50.81
N ASP A 378 -6.96 -18.52 -50.06
CA ASP A 378 -7.53 -17.19 -49.90
C ASP A 378 -7.00 -16.44 -48.66
N ALA A 379 -6.15 -17.07 -47.85
CA ALA A 379 -5.62 -16.47 -46.63
C ALA A 379 -4.68 -15.30 -46.92
N ASP A 380 -4.69 -14.28 -46.06
CA ASP A 380 -3.71 -13.21 -46.07
C ASP A 380 -2.45 -13.64 -45.31
N ILE A 381 -1.31 -13.72 -46.02
CA ILE A 381 -0.05 -14.20 -45.44
C ILE A 381 0.61 -13.17 -44.53
N ASP A 382 0.37 -11.88 -44.78
CA ASP A 382 0.99 -10.80 -44.02
C ASP A 382 0.31 -10.68 -42.65
N HIS A 383 -1.02 -10.79 -42.64
CA HIS A 383 -1.80 -10.91 -41.40
C HIS A 383 -1.48 -12.18 -40.62
N ILE A 384 -1.40 -13.35 -41.29
CA ILE A 384 -1.03 -14.60 -40.62
C ILE A 384 0.38 -14.52 -40.03
N GLN A 385 1.35 -13.91 -40.72
CA GLN A 385 2.70 -13.70 -40.20
C GLN A 385 2.67 -12.89 -38.89
N ALA A 386 1.91 -11.79 -38.88
CA ALA A 386 1.75 -10.95 -37.70
C ALA A 386 1.14 -11.74 -36.52
N GLU A 387 0.09 -12.51 -36.78
CA GLU A 387 -0.56 -13.36 -35.76
C GLU A 387 0.39 -14.47 -35.27
N ILE A 388 1.21 -15.07 -36.14
CA ILE A 388 2.24 -16.04 -35.74
C ILE A 388 3.23 -15.42 -34.77
N TRP A 389 3.76 -14.23 -35.08
CA TRP A 389 4.68 -13.51 -34.20
C TRP A 389 4.03 -13.19 -32.86
N PHE A 390 2.80 -12.65 -32.89
CA PHE A 390 2.01 -12.36 -31.70
C PHE A 390 1.81 -13.60 -30.83
N GLN A 391 1.35 -14.73 -31.39
CA GLN A 391 1.10 -15.96 -30.62
C GLN A 391 2.36 -16.59 -30.03
N ILE A 392 3.51 -16.47 -30.72
CA ILE A 392 4.80 -16.92 -30.18
C ILE A 392 5.24 -16.03 -29.03
N ASP A 393 5.12 -14.71 -29.19
CA ASP A 393 5.44 -13.74 -28.15
C ASP A 393 4.58 -13.96 -26.89
N GLN A 394 3.25 -14.09 -27.05
CA GLN A 394 2.32 -14.42 -25.97
C GLN A 394 2.60 -15.79 -25.31
N TYR A 395 3.24 -16.72 -26.02
CA TYR A 395 3.69 -17.97 -25.41
C TYR A 395 4.97 -17.75 -24.60
N MET A 396 5.95 -17.03 -25.14
CA MET A 396 7.26 -16.79 -24.53
C MET A 396 7.17 -15.88 -23.31
N SER A 397 6.54 -14.71 -23.46
CA SER A 397 6.30 -13.72 -22.41
C SER A 397 4.82 -13.30 -22.38
N PRO A 398 3.95 -14.05 -21.68
CA PRO A 398 2.54 -13.68 -21.58
C PRO A 398 2.38 -12.40 -20.73
N PRO A 399 1.58 -11.41 -21.19
CA PRO A 399 1.37 -10.17 -20.47
C PRO A 399 0.50 -10.38 -19.23
N ILE A 400 0.66 -9.48 -18.24
CA ILE A 400 -0.12 -9.49 -17.00
C ILE A 400 -1.19 -8.40 -17.07
N PRO A 401 -2.47 -8.76 -17.27
CA PRO A 401 -3.53 -7.77 -17.42
C PRO A 401 -3.96 -7.17 -16.09
N PHE A 402 -4.17 -5.85 -16.06
CA PHE A 402 -4.93 -5.19 -15.00
C PHE A 402 -6.43 -5.34 -15.26
N ARG A 403 -7.18 -5.75 -14.23
CA ARG A 403 -8.65 -5.84 -14.25
C ARG A 403 -9.27 -4.74 -13.39
N THR A 404 -10.49 -4.35 -13.74
CA THR A 404 -11.25 -3.35 -12.99
C THR A 404 -12.14 -4.01 -11.93
N LEU A 405 -12.50 -3.30 -10.87
CA LEU A 405 -13.41 -3.81 -9.85
C LEU A 405 -14.76 -4.29 -10.44
N PRO A 406 -15.43 -3.56 -11.35
CA PRO A 406 -16.67 -4.03 -11.95
C PRO A 406 -16.53 -5.31 -12.78
N GLU A 407 -15.37 -5.51 -13.44
CA GLU A 407 -15.07 -6.74 -14.20
C GLU A 407 -15.02 -7.93 -13.25
N LEU A 408 -14.28 -7.83 -12.14
CA LEU A 408 -14.18 -8.89 -11.14
C LEU A 408 -15.52 -9.18 -10.45
N GLN A 409 -16.29 -8.14 -10.13
CA GLN A 409 -17.65 -8.30 -9.59
C GLN A 409 -18.57 -9.01 -10.59
N SER A 410 -18.49 -8.68 -11.87
CA SER A 410 -19.29 -9.34 -12.91
C SER A 410 -18.92 -10.81 -13.11
N ASN A 411 -17.68 -11.18 -12.79
CA ASN A 411 -17.18 -12.55 -12.79
C ASN A 411 -17.52 -13.32 -11.50
N ASN A 412 -18.24 -12.72 -10.55
CA ASN A 412 -18.58 -13.28 -9.23
C ASN A 412 -17.36 -13.67 -8.37
N VAL A 413 -16.27 -12.91 -8.46
CA VAL A 413 -15.15 -13.04 -7.51
C VAL A 413 -15.59 -12.45 -6.16
N ALA A 414 -15.28 -13.12 -5.06
CA ALA A 414 -15.66 -12.66 -3.73
C ALA A 414 -14.88 -11.40 -3.35
N VAL A 415 -15.48 -10.52 -2.53
CA VAL A 415 -14.86 -9.22 -2.19
C VAL A 415 -13.56 -9.44 -1.41
N GLU A 416 -13.56 -10.39 -0.49
CA GLU A 416 -12.38 -10.82 0.27
C GLU A 416 -11.23 -11.29 -0.63
N ASP A 417 -11.52 -11.96 -1.75
CA ASP A 417 -10.51 -12.45 -2.69
C ASP A 417 -10.02 -11.32 -3.63
N ILE A 418 -10.86 -10.34 -3.93
CA ILE A 418 -10.49 -9.18 -4.77
C ILE A 418 -9.48 -8.29 -4.04
N PHE A 419 -9.69 -8.08 -2.74
CA PHE A 419 -8.85 -7.19 -1.91
C PHE A 419 -7.77 -7.95 -1.13
N ASP A 420 -7.57 -9.24 -1.40
CA ASP A 420 -6.47 -10.01 -0.80
C ASP A 420 -5.12 -9.55 -1.37
N GLY A 421 -4.21 -9.19 -0.47
CA GLY A 421 -2.91 -8.63 -0.80
C GLY A 421 -2.86 -7.08 -0.80
N PRO A 422 -1.91 -6.48 -1.54
CA PRO A 422 -1.60 -5.06 -1.43
C PRO A 422 -2.56 -4.17 -2.21
N ALA A 423 -2.81 -2.96 -1.69
CA ALA A 423 -3.67 -1.96 -2.33
C ALA A 423 -3.01 -1.32 -3.58
N LEU A 424 -3.25 -1.88 -4.76
CA LEU A 424 -2.72 -1.38 -6.03
C LEU A 424 -3.43 -0.11 -6.54
N VAL A 425 -2.72 0.70 -7.32
CA VAL A 425 -3.22 1.97 -7.90
C VAL A 425 -3.93 1.75 -9.23
N HIS A 426 -3.45 0.81 -10.06
CA HIS A 426 -3.90 0.70 -11.46
C HIS A 426 -4.95 -0.38 -11.74
N GLY A 427 -5.50 -1.01 -10.70
CA GLY A 427 -6.50 -2.08 -10.80
C GLY A 427 -6.12 -3.30 -9.97
N PHE A 428 -6.55 -4.49 -10.42
CA PHE A 428 -6.32 -5.75 -9.72
C PHE A 428 -5.60 -6.77 -10.62
N ILE A 429 -4.78 -7.63 -10.01
CA ILE A 429 -4.00 -8.68 -10.69
C ILE A 429 -4.28 -10.03 -10.00
N GLU A 430 -4.74 -11.01 -10.77
CA GLU A 430 -5.04 -12.35 -10.27
C GLU A 430 -3.78 -13.24 -10.23
N ASP A 431 -3.71 -14.17 -9.27
CA ASP A 431 -2.61 -15.15 -9.19
C ASP A 431 -2.47 -16.02 -10.45
N ALA A 432 -3.57 -16.27 -11.16
CA ALA A 432 -3.55 -17.07 -12.39
C ALA A 432 -2.66 -16.44 -13.47
N ASP A 433 -2.67 -15.11 -13.60
CA ASP A 433 -1.86 -14.40 -14.59
C ASP A 433 -0.38 -14.41 -14.18
N LEU A 434 -0.10 -14.17 -12.89
CA LEU A 434 1.27 -14.24 -12.34
C LEU A 434 1.88 -15.65 -12.55
N ASN A 435 1.09 -16.70 -12.36
CA ASN A 435 1.52 -18.08 -12.58
C ASN A 435 1.77 -18.38 -14.06
N ALA A 436 0.95 -17.84 -14.96
CA ALA A 436 1.15 -17.98 -16.40
C ALA A 436 2.43 -17.29 -16.89
N ALA A 437 2.76 -16.13 -16.30
CA ALA A 437 3.96 -15.34 -16.54
C ALA A 437 5.18 -15.77 -15.68
N ALA A 438 5.23 -17.00 -15.19
CA ALA A 438 6.43 -17.51 -14.52
C ALA A 438 7.59 -17.71 -15.53
N LEU A 439 8.82 -17.43 -15.10
CA LEU A 439 10.02 -17.65 -15.90
C LEU A 439 10.09 -19.08 -16.43
N LYS A 440 10.17 -19.23 -17.75
CA LYS A 440 10.23 -20.55 -18.38
C LYS A 440 11.65 -21.09 -18.34
N THR A 441 11.79 -22.37 -18.00
CA THR A 441 13.07 -23.08 -18.08
C THR A 441 13.26 -23.82 -19.41
N MET A 442 12.16 -24.13 -20.10
CA MET A 442 12.15 -24.90 -21.35
C MET A 442 11.01 -24.41 -22.27
N LEU A 443 11.31 -24.19 -23.55
CA LEU A 443 10.33 -23.95 -24.61
C LEU A 443 10.01 -25.25 -25.35
N ARG A 444 8.72 -25.47 -25.64
CA ARG A 444 8.25 -26.67 -26.33
C ARG A 444 7.67 -26.29 -27.70
N SER A 445 8.22 -26.89 -28.74
CA SER A 445 7.69 -26.75 -30.11
C SER A 445 6.21 -27.17 -30.21
N SER A 446 5.79 -28.20 -29.47
CA SER A 446 4.39 -28.69 -29.49
C SER A 446 3.39 -27.64 -29.04
N ASP A 447 3.75 -26.82 -28.05
CA ASP A 447 2.88 -25.79 -27.51
C ASP A 447 2.76 -24.63 -28.51
N ILE A 448 3.88 -24.27 -29.14
CA ILE A 448 3.93 -23.27 -30.22
C ILE A 448 3.10 -23.76 -31.41
N ILE A 449 3.34 -24.98 -31.91
CA ILE A 449 2.58 -25.56 -33.03
C ILE A 449 1.08 -25.56 -32.72
N SER A 450 0.68 -25.97 -31.51
CA SER A 450 -0.72 -25.97 -31.09
C SER A 450 -1.35 -24.57 -31.19
N ARG A 451 -0.63 -23.52 -30.76
CA ARG A 451 -1.09 -22.14 -30.88
C ARG A 451 -1.17 -21.68 -32.34
N LEU A 452 -0.14 -21.95 -33.13
CA LEU A 452 -0.09 -21.56 -34.54
C LEU A 452 -1.19 -22.25 -35.37
N MET A 453 -1.52 -23.50 -35.07
CA MET A 453 -2.60 -24.26 -35.72
C MET A 453 -4.00 -23.71 -35.42
N ASN A 454 -4.17 -22.90 -34.38
CA ASN A 454 -5.44 -22.26 -34.05
C ASN A 454 -5.66 -20.93 -34.81
N ILE A 455 -4.65 -20.44 -35.52
CA ILE A 455 -4.75 -19.22 -36.34
C ILE A 455 -5.63 -19.52 -37.56
N ASP A 456 -6.67 -18.71 -37.78
CA ASP A 456 -7.52 -18.89 -38.94
C ASP A 456 -6.72 -18.70 -40.23
N GLY A 457 -6.80 -19.70 -41.11
CA GLY A 457 -6.06 -19.73 -42.37
C GLY A 457 -4.83 -20.63 -42.35
N VAL A 458 -4.32 -21.05 -41.18
CA VAL A 458 -3.24 -22.05 -41.08
C VAL A 458 -3.81 -23.47 -41.24
N ILE A 459 -3.18 -24.27 -42.09
CA ILE A 459 -3.55 -25.68 -42.36
C ILE A 459 -2.57 -26.64 -41.70
N ALA A 460 -1.27 -26.35 -41.78
CA ALA A 460 -0.22 -27.16 -41.18
C ALA A 460 1.03 -26.31 -40.87
N VAL A 461 1.76 -26.73 -39.83
CA VAL A 461 3.07 -26.17 -39.48
C VAL A 461 4.09 -27.29 -39.54
N ASN A 462 5.05 -27.17 -40.45
CA ASN A 462 6.08 -28.15 -40.75
C ASN A 462 7.47 -27.63 -40.37
N GLN A 463 8.36 -28.54 -40.00
CA GLN A 463 9.79 -28.26 -39.75
C GLN A 463 10.08 -27.13 -38.74
N LEU A 464 9.23 -26.90 -37.74
CA LEU A 464 9.47 -25.87 -36.73
C LEU A 464 10.79 -26.15 -35.99
N LYS A 465 11.68 -25.15 -35.98
CA LYS A 465 12.94 -25.16 -35.24
C LYS A 465 13.08 -23.88 -34.44
N MET A 466 13.72 -24.00 -33.28
CA MET A 466 14.03 -22.87 -32.40
C MET A 466 15.55 -22.79 -32.22
N THR A 467 16.13 -21.61 -32.35
CA THR A 467 17.57 -21.37 -32.12
C THR A 467 17.71 -20.25 -31.11
N LYS A 468 18.55 -20.47 -30.10
CA LYS A 468 18.84 -19.49 -29.05
C LYS A 468 20.07 -18.65 -29.40
N TYR A 469 20.03 -17.36 -29.06
CA TYR A 469 21.14 -16.42 -29.20
C TYR A 469 21.55 -15.84 -27.83
N ASP A 470 22.84 -15.55 -27.67
CA ASP A 470 23.38 -14.91 -26.47
C ASP A 470 23.28 -13.38 -26.51
N SER A 471 23.72 -12.71 -25.44
CA SER A 471 23.72 -11.23 -25.35
C SER A 471 24.61 -10.53 -26.39
N GLU A 472 25.50 -11.25 -27.08
CA GLU A 472 26.33 -10.73 -28.18
C GLU A 472 25.70 -11.03 -29.55
N GLY A 473 24.56 -11.74 -29.59
CA GLY A 473 23.86 -12.12 -30.81
C GLY A 473 24.46 -13.34 -31.53
N ASN A 474 25.27 -14.16 -30.84
CA ASN A 474 25.81 -15.42 -31.36
C ASN A 474 24.88 -16.60 -31.05
N GLU A 475 24.88 -17.62 -31.92
CA GLU A 475 24.10 -18.85 -31.69
C GLU A 475 24.66 -19.66 -30.52
N VAL A 476 23.78 -20.08 -29.61
CA VAL A 476 24.15 -20.87 -28.43
C VAL A 476 23.98 -22.36 -28.73
N ALA A 477 25.10 -23.10 -28.73
CA ALA A 477 25.09 -24.55 -28.81
C ALA A 477 24.90 -25.20 -27.42
N GLY A 478 24.39 -26.43 -27.36
CA GLY A 478 24.27 -27.17 -26.11
C GLY A 478 23.03 -26.85 -25.27
N ALA A 479 21.98 -26.27 -25.88
CA ALA A 479 20.69 -26.00 -25.23
C ALA A 479 19.51 -26.72 -25.92
N ALA A 480 19.75 -27.39 -27.05
CA ALA A 480 18.72 -27.93 -27.93
C ALA A 480 18.52 -29.45 -27.75
N ASP A 481 17.25 -29.88 -27.69
CA ASP A 481 16.76 -31.26 -27.66
C ASP A 481 17.56 -32.20 -26.73
N PRO A 482 17.49 -31.99 -25.40
CA PRO A 482 18.23 -32.83 -24.46
C PRO A 482 17.78 -34.28 -24.52
N THR A 483 18.74 -35.17 -24.30
CA THR A 483 18.47 -36.57 -23.95
C THR A 483 18.38 -36.71 -22.43
N TRP A 484 17.58 -37.64 -21.93
CA TRP A 484 17.38 -37.79 -20.49
C TRP A 484 18.22 -38.95 -19.96
N VAL A 485 19.09 -38.68 -18.98
CA VAL A 485 19.91 -39.69 -18.30
C VAL A 485 19.73 -39.52 -16.79
N ASN A 486 19.24 -40.56 -16.11
CA ASN A 486 18.95 -40.54 -14.66
C ASN A 486 18.07 -39.35 -14.21
N GLY A 487 17.12 -38.93 -15.06
CA GLY A 487 16.22 -37.81 -14.76
C GLY A 487 16.80 -36.41 -15.04
N ASN A 488 18.08 -36.31 -15.43
CA ASN A 488 18.71 -35.04 -15.77
C ASN A 488 18.84 -34.88 -17.30
N PRO A 489 18.63 -33.66 -17.84
CA PRO A 489 18.84 -33.39 -19.25
C PRO A 489 20.34 -33.36 -19.59
N VAL A 490 20.72 -34.06 -20.66
CA VAL A 490 22.07 -34.09 -21.23
C VAL A 490 22.01 -33.54 -22.65
N TYR A 491 22.72 -32.44 -22.90
CA TYR A 491 22.70 -31.70 -24.16
C TYR A 491 23.91 -32.04 -25.04
N ASP A 492 23.71 -32.02 -26.36
CA ASP A 492 24.81 -32.11 -27.33
C ASP A 492 25.49 -30.74 -27.48
N PRO A 493 26.77 -30.58 -27.10
CA PRO A 493 27.46 -29.29 -27.13
C PRO A 493 27.65 -28.72 -28.56
N LYS A 494 27.35 -29.49 -29.61
CA LYS A 494 27.44 -29.03 -31.01
C LYS A 494 26.09 -28.66 -31.60
N LYS A 495 24.98 -28.96 -30.91
CA LYS A 495 23.64 -28.75 -31.44
C LYS A 495 23.12 -27.36 -31.06
N THR A 496 22.77 -26.55 -32.06
CA THR A 496 22.30 -25.17 -31.90
C THR A 496 20.79 -25.02 -32.03
N SER A 497 20.16 -25.71 -33.00
CA SER A 497 18.70 -25.64 -33.20
C SER A 497 17.96 -26.82 -32.58
N ALA A 498 16.89 -26.53 -31.85
CA ALA A 498 15.97 -27.48 -31.25
C ALA A 498 14.77 -27.74 -32.18
N ALA A 499 14.44 -29.00 -32.40
CA ALA A 499 13.20 -29.41 -33.08
C ALA A 499 12.04 -29.62 -32.10
N TRP A 500 12.34 -29.93 -30.83
CA TRP A 500 11.34 -30.32 -29.83
C TRP A 500 11.38 -29.43 -28.59
N LEU A 501 12.55 -29.34 -27.96
CA LEU A 501 12.74 -28.72 -26.65
C LEU A 501 13.98 -27.81 -26.66
N LEU A 502 13.80 -26.55 -26.25
CA LEU A 502 14.89 -25.60 -26.12
C LEU A 502 15.01 -25.14 -24.67
N ALA A 503 16.20 -25.28 -24.06
CA ALA A 503 16.46 -24.85 -22.70
C ALA A 503 16.77 -23.35 -22.61
N ILE A 504 16.09 -22.68 -21.68
CA ILE A 504 16.29 -21.27 -21.34
C ILE A 504 17.16 -21.19 -20.09
N SER A 505 18.08 -20.24 -20.08
CA SER A 505 18.97 -20.06 -18.93
C SER A 505 18.17 -19.63 -17.69
N PRO A 506 18.55 -20.06 -16.48
CA PRO A 506 17.91 -19.60 -15.26
C PRO A 506 17.95 -18.06 -15.16
N ARG A 507 16.90 -17.45 -14.59
CA ARG A 507 16.79 -15.99 -14.42
C ARG A 507 16.76 -15.21 -15.75
N SER A 508 16.34 -15.85 -16.83
CA SER A 508 16.21 -15.23 -18.14
C SER A 508 14.82 -15.43 -18.72
N GLN A 509 14.35 -14.42 -19.45
CA GLN A 509 13.09 -14.43 -20.18
C GLN A 509 13.39 -14.58 -21.69
N PRO A 510 12.71 -15.51 -22.38
CA PRO A 510 12.88 -15.66 -23.82
C PRO A 510 12.14 -14.53 -24.57
N ARG A 511 12.80 -13.94 -25.57
CA ARG A 511 12.20 -12.98 -26.51
C ARG A 511 12.22 -13.53 -27.93
N LEU A 512 11.19 -13.24 -28.71
CA LEU A 512 11.16 -13.63 -30.11
C LEU A 512 12.14 -12.77 -30.92
N TYR A 513 13.18 -13.39 -31.47
CA TYR A 513 14.15 -12.68 -32.30
C TYR A 513 13.64 -12.56 -33.74
N LEU A 514 12.87 -11.51 -34.02
CA LEU A 514 12.20 -11.30 -35.30
C LEU A 514 13.18 -11.32 -36.50
N ASN A 515 14.28 -10.58 -36.42
CA ASN A 515 15.24 -10.43 -37.52
C ASN A 515 15.99 -11.74 -37.89
N CYS A 516 16.03 -12.71 -36.97
CA CYS A 516 16.61 -14.03 -37.24
C CYS A 516 15.57 -15.14 -37.47
N SER A 517 14.28 -14.84 -37.28
CA SER A 517 13.18 -15.78 -37.49
C SER A 517 12.80 -15.83 -38.97
N GLN A 518 12.48 -17.02 -39.48
CA GLN A 518 12.14 -17.20 -40.90
C GLN A 518 10.93 -18.12 -41.07
N PHE A 519 9.87 -17.60 -41.66
CA PHE A 519 8.67 -18.35 -41.98
C PHE A 519 8.47 -18.39 -43.49
N LEU A 520 8.29 -19.60 -44.02
CA LEU A 520 8.02 -19.81 -45.44
C LEU A 520 6.58 -20.29 -45.61
N PHE A 521 5.77 -19.53 -46.33
CA PHE A 521 4.36 -19.86 -46.53
C PHE A 521 4.14 -20.66 -47.80
N TYR A 522 3.28 -21.67 -47.76
CA TYR A 522 2.92 -22.47 -48.92
C TYR A 522 1.44 -22.28 -49.25
N LYS A 523 1.16 -21.77 -50.46
CA LYS A 523 -0.19 -21.73 -51.05
C LYS A 523 -0.24 -22.67 -52.25
N ASN A 524 -1.02 -23.75 -52.16
CA ASN A 524 -1.07 -24.78 -53.20
C ASN A 524 0.34 -25.25 -53.62
N GLU A 525 1.21 -25.55 -52.64
CA GLU A 525 2.62 -25.95 -52.82
C GLU A 525 3.56 -24.86 -53.38
N LEU A 526 3.08 -23.63 -53.60
CA LEU A 526 3.94 -22.51 -54.02
C LEU A 526 4.50 -21.77 -52.80
N PRO A 527 5.84 -21.65 -52.68
CA PRO A 527 6.47 -20.90 -51.60
C PRO A 527 6.29 -19.39 -51.81
N LEU A 528 5.88 -18.70 -50.76
CA LEU A 528 5.66 -17.26 -50.69
C LEU A 528 6.30 -16.72 -49.42
N LEU A 529 6.84 -15.51 -49.51
CA LEU A 529 7.32 -14.74 -48.36
C LEU A 529 6.34 -13.62 -48.07
N SER A 530 6.09 -13.36 -46.80
CA SER A 530 5.33 -12.21 -46.35
C SER A 530 6.12 -10.93 -46.53
N ARG A 531 5.40 -9.83 -46.70
CA ARG A 531 5.94 -8.48 -46.66
C ARG A 531 6.15 -8.07 -45.20
N THR A 532 7.42 -7.95 -44.81
CA THR A 532 7.80 -7.69 -43.42
C THR A 532 7.28 -6.35 -42.91
N ASP A 533 7.24 -5.31 -43.75
CA ASP A 533 6.71 -3.99 -43.39
C ASP A 533 5.23 -4.05 -42.98
N GLU A 534 4.39 -4.69 -43.81
CA GLU A 534 2.95 -4.82 -43.57
C GLU A 534 2.63 -5.75 -42.39
N ALA A 535 3.40 -6.84 -42.25
CA ALA A 535 3.27 -7.74 -41.11
C ALA A 535 3.67 -7.08 -39.78
N THR A 536 4.73 -6.25 -39.76
CA THR A 536 5.14 -5.53 -38.55
C THR A 536 4.12 -4.46 -38.14
N ASP A 537 3.56 -3.71 -39.09
CA ASP A 537 2.48 -2.75 -38.80
C ASP A 537 1.24 -3.44 -38.21
N THR A 538 0.88 -4.61 -38.76
CA THR A 538 -0.23 -5.43 -38.24
C THR A 538 0.08 -5.99 -36.85
N LEU A 539 1.32 -6.44 -36.60
CA LEU A 539 1.75 -6.91 -35.28
C LEU A 539 1.61 -5.81 -34.22
N ASN A 540 2.04 -4.58 -34.53
CA ASN A 540 1.89 -3.44 -33.63
C ASN A 540 0.41 -3.15 -33.30
N GLN A 541 -0.49 -3.32 -34.26
CA GLN A 541 -1.94 -3.20 -34.02
C GLN A 541 -2.46 -4.30 -33.08
N LEU A 542 -2.03 -5.55 -33.26
CA LEU A 542 -2.41 -6.67 -32.40
C LEU A 542 -1.90 -6.48 -30.97
N LEU A 543 -0.65 -6.05 -30.82
CA LEU A 543 -0.05 -5.74 -29.52
C LEU A 543 -0.82 -4.61 -28.83
N GLY A 544 -1.09 -3.50 -29.52
CA GLY A 544 -1.85 -2.38 -28.94
C GLY A 544 -3.32 -2.72 -28.62
N ALA A 545 -3.92 -3.70 -29.30
CA ALA A 545 -5.27 -4.19 -28.96
C ALA A 545 -5.27 -5.14 -27.75
N ALA A 546 -4.17 -5.88 -27.54
CA ALA A 546 -3.98 -6.76 -26.40
C ALA A 546 -3.50 -6.01 -25.15
N GLU A 547 -2.88 -4.85 -25.34
CA GLU A 547 -2.36 -4.01 -24.27
C GLU A 547 -3.50 -3.56 -23.35
N ARG A 548 -3.35 -3.85 -22.05
CA ARG A 548 -4.21 -3.31 -20.99
C ARG A 548 -3.40 -2.31 -20.18
N PRO A 549 -3.44 -1.01 -20.53
CA PRO A 549 -2.59 -0.03 -19.88
C PRO A 549 -2.96 0.14 -18.42
N LYS A 550 -1.95 0.46 -17.62
CA LYS A 550 -2.10 0.90 -16.22
C LYS A 550 -3.04 2.10 -16.15
N ASN A 551 -4.20 1.96 -15.52
CA ASN A 551 -5.19 3.03 -15.40
C ASN A 551 -5.15 3.67 -14.00
N PRO A 552 -4.55 4.86 -13.83
CA PRO A 552 -4.43 5.49 -12.52
C PRO A 552 -5.78 5.98 -11.95
N ASN A 553 -6.82 6.05 -12.80
CA ASN A 553 -8.17 6.45 -12.40
C ASN A 553 -9.12 5.25 -12.30
N ALA A 554 -8.59 4.03 -12.14
CA ALA A 554 -9.41 2.84 -11.97
C ALA A 554 -10.25 2.95 -10.68
N GLN A 555 -11.52 2.53 -10.76
CA GLN A 555 -12.36 2.41 -9.57
C GLN A 555 -11.89 1.18 -8.78
N ASN A 556 -11.15 1.44 -7.71
CA ASN A 556 -10.48 0.39 -6.95
C ASN A 556 -11.04 0.22 -5.53
N ASP A 557 -12.27 0.67 -5.30
CA ASP A 557 -12.91 0.55 -4.00
C ASP A 557 -14.44 0.50 -4.11
N LEU A 558 -15.07 -0.06 -3.09
CA LEU A 558 -16.51 -0.11 -2.92
C LEU A 558 -16.99 1.17 -2.22
N PRO A 559 -17.87 1.96 -2.86
CA PRO A 559 -18.32 3.21 -2.27
C PRO A 559 -19.19 2.95 -1.03
N THR A 560 -18.97 3.75 0.02
CA THR A 560 -19.84 3.78 1.20
C THR A 560 -21.20 4.40 0.83
N PRO A 561 -22.34 3.73 1.09
CA PRO A 561 -23.66 4.25 0.73
C PRO A 561 -23.99 5.58 1.46
N PRO A 562 -24.26 6.68 0.75
CA PRO A 562 -24.67 7.92 1.38
C PRO A 562 -26.16 7.87 1.78
N GLY A 563 -26.50 8.45 2.93
CA GLY A 563 -27.87 8.64 3.37
C GLY A 563 -28.37 10.08 3.22
N LEU A 564 -29.65 10.28 3.52
CA LEU A 564 -30.29 11.58 3.60
C LEU A 564 -30.55 11.94 5.06
N TYR A 565 -30.01 13.09 5.50
CA TYR A 565 -30.30 13.58 6.85
C TYR A 565 -31.80 13.80 7.04
N ARG A 566 -32.35 13.12 8.04
CA ARG A 566 -33.68 13.39 8.61
C ARG A 566 -33.50 13.86 10.05
N ASN A 567 -34.50 14.52 10.62
CA ASN A 567 -34.46 14.94 12.03
C ASN A 567 -35.38 14.05 12.89
N PRO A 568 -34.89 12.91 13.45
CA PRO A 568 -35.73 12.05 14.27
C PRO A 568 -36.19 12.73 15.56
N GLU A 569 -35.47 13.75 16.02
CA GLU A 569 -35.76 14.43 17.28
C GLU A 569 -36.93 15.43 17.20
N ASP A 570 -37.39 15.78 15.99
CA ASP A 570 -38.49 16.74 15.82
C ASP A 570 -39.76 16.23 16.50
N TYR A 571 -40.41 17.08 17.29
CA TYR A 571 -41.45 16.62 18.22
C TYR A 571 -42.71 17.44 18.13
N TYR A 572 -43.82 16.75 17.89
CA TYR A 572 -45.15 17.31 17.97
C TYR A 572 -45.83 16.88 19.28
N PRO A 573 -46.13 17.80 20.21
CA PRO A 573 -46.68 17.45 21.52
C PRO A 573 -47.99 16.66 21.45
N VAL A 574 -48.10 15.62 22.26
CA VAL A 574 -49.31 14.78 22.34
C VAL A 574 -50.50 15.63 22.80
N GLN A 575 -50.27 16.59 23.70
CA GLN A 575 -51.24 17.59 24.14
C GLN A 575 -51.95 18.34 23.00
N TYR A 576 -51.32 18.49 21.84
CA TYR A 576 -51.87 19.23 20.70
C TYR A 576 -52.80 18.37 19.83
N SER A 577 -52.79 17.06 20.03
CA SER A 577 -53.68 16.09 19.37
C SER A 577 -55.03 15.97 20.06
N PHE A 578 -55.21 16.60 21.24
CA PHE A 578 -56.46 16.54 21.99
C PHE A 578 -57.54 17.48 21.41
N PRO A 579 -58.83 17.14 21.57
CA PRO A 579 -59.93 18.02 21.20
C PRO A 579 -59.85 19.38 21.90
N LEU A 580 -60.27 20.45 21.21
CA LEU A 580 -60.23 21.84 21.70
C LEU A 580 -60.94 22.03 23.06
N THR A 581 -61.92 21.19 23.39
CA THR A 581 -62.65 21.24 24.67
C THR A 581 -61.75 21.03 25.89
N TYR A 582 -60.63 20.32 25.73
CA TYR A 582 -59.65 20.09 26.79
C TYR A 582 -58.85 21.35 27.11
N GLY A 583 -58.66 22.25 26.14
CA GLY A 583 -58.01 23.55 26.33
C GLY A 583 -56.50 23.50 26.56
N ILE A 584 -55.86 22.36 26.24
CA ILE A 584 -54.42 22.12 26.46
C ILE A 584 -53.55 22.31 25.21
N GLY A 585 -54.20 22.37 24.04
CA GLY A 585 -53.57 22.63 22.74
C GLY A 585 -53.06 24.07 22.54
N PRO A 586 -52.53 24.40 21.35
CA PRO A 586 -51.90 25.70 21.09
C PRO A 586 -52.90 26.88 21.16
N GLU A 587 -54.16 26.65 20.79
CA GLU A 587 -55.26 27.62 20.92
C GLU A 587 -55.52 28.02 22.38
N GLY A 588 -55.31 27.08 23.31
CA GLY A 588 -55.57 27.26 24.75
C GLY A 588 -57.04 27.50 25.10
N LEU A 589 -57.28 28.01 26.31
CA LEU A 589 -58.61 28.41 26.77
C LEU A 589 -58.86 29.91 26.52
N PRO A 590 -60.11 30.33 26.26
CA PRO A 590 -60.46 31.74 26.18
C PRO A 590 -60.07 32.50 27.45
N SER A 591 -59.63 33.76 27.32
CA SER A 591 -59.23 34.61 28.45
C SER A 591 -60.36 34.89 29.45
N THR A 592 -61.61 34.72 29.04
CA THR A 592 -62.83 34.87 29.86
C THR A 592 -63.14 33.64 30.74
N THR A 593 -62.36 32.57 30.63
CA THR A 593 -62.60 31.30 31.34
C THR A 593 -62.28 31.40 32.84
N SER A 594 -62.97 30.62 33.68
CA SER A 594 -62.75 30.64 35.13
C SER A 594 -61.33 30.20 35.53
N ARG A 595 -60.81 30.76 36.62
CA ARG A 595 -59.50 30.38 37.18
C ARG A 595 -59.40 28.89 37.50
N LEU A 596 -60.49 28.27 37.98
CA LEU A 596 -60.55 26.84 38.24
C LEU A 596 -60.35 26.02 36.96
N ARG A 597 -60.99 26.39 35.85
CA ARG A 597 -60.86 25.67 34.58
C ARG A 597 -59.47 25.86 33.96
N GLN A 598 -58.87 27.03 34.12
CA GLN A 598 -57.47 27.27 33.75
C GLN A 598 -56.51 26.39 34.57
N ALA A 599 -56.73 26.26 35.89
CA ALA A 599 -55.94 25.38 36.75
C ALA A 599 -56.09 23.89 36.34
N GLN A 600 -57.32 23.41 36.12
CA GLN A 600 -57.57 22.03 35.66
C GLN A 600 -56.89 21.71 34.32
N ALA A 601 -56.86 22.67 33.39
CA ALA A 601 -56.14 22.49 32.13
C ALA A 601 -54.64 22.35 32.40
N ARG A 602 -54.05 23.21 33.25
CA ARG A 602 -52.64 23.12 33.66
C ARG A 602 -52.32 21.81 34.37
N ASP A 603 -53.18 21.32 35.26
CA ASP A 603 -53.01 20.03 35.94
C ASP A 603 -52.94 18.88 34.94
N LEU A 604 -53.82 18.87 33.92
CA LEU A 604 -53.77 17.87 32.86
C LEU A 604 -52.50 17.98 32.01
N LYS A 605 -52.06 19.20 31.69
CA LYS A 605 -50.78 19.40 30.98
C LYS A 605 -49.62 18.83 31.80
N ALA A 606 -49.57 19.14 33.10
CA ALA A 606 -48.56 18.61 34.01
C ALA A 606 -48.59 17.07 34.10
N TYR A 607 -49.78 16.46 34.13
CA TYR A 607 -49.94 15.01 34.08
C TYR A 607 -49.38 14.41 32.78
N LEU A 608 -49.65 15.05 31.64
CA LEU A 608 -49.19 14.57 30.33
C LEU A 608 -47.68 14.71 30.13
N MET A 609 -47.01 15.62 30.84
CA MET A 609 -45.56 15.84 30.71
C MET A 609 -44.71 14.59 30.93
N VAL A 610 -45.15 13.64 31.78
CA VAL A 610 -44.41 12.38 31.98
C VAL A 610 -44.36 11.58 30.68
N PHE A 611 -45.47 11.49 29.95
CA PHE A 611 -45.53 10.79 28.68
C PHE A 611 -44.83 11.55 27.56
N GLU A 612 -44.93 12.88 27.55
CA GLU A 612 -44.22 13.75 26.60
C GLU A 612 -42.70 13.54 26.76
N GLN A 613 -42.19 13.49 27.99
CA GLN A 613 -40.77 13.26 28.26
C GLN A 613 -40.32 11.86 27.83
N LEU A 614 -41.10 10.81 28.09
CA LEU A 614 -40.75 9.45 27.64
C LEU A 614 -40.68 9.33 26.12
N LEU A 615 -41.66 9.89 25.41
CA LEU A 615 -41.70 9.89 23.94
C LEU A 615 -40.59 10.78 23.35
N GLY A 616 -40.39 11.96 23.92
CA GLY A 616 -39.31 12.86 23.53
C GLY A 616 -37.93 12.21 23.71
N ASN A 617 -37.69 11.55 24.84
CA ASN A 617 -36.44 10.83 25.11
C ASN A 617 -36.25 9.65 24.16
N ALA A 618 -37.30 8.91 23.79
CA ALA A 618 -37.20 7.84 22.80
C ALA A 618 -36.77 8.38 21.43
N LEU A 619 -37.33 9.52 21.01
CA LEU A 619 -36.94 10.18 19.77
C LEU A 619 -35.53 10.80 19.84
N ALA A 620 -35.14 11.32 21.00
CA ALA A 620 -33.76 11.77 21.23
C ALA A 620 -32.78 10.60 21.16
N GLN A 621 -33.09 9.46 21.79
CA GLN A 621 -32.27 8.27 21.72
C GLN A 621 -32.11 7.77 20.27
N LEU A 622 -33.18 7.82 19.47
CA LEU A 622 -33.13 7.49 18.05
C LEU A 622 -32.27 8.48 17.26
N ALA A 623 -32.43 9.79 17.51
CA ALA A 623 -31.65 10.84 16.85
C ALA A 623 -30.14 10.75 17.11
N HIS A 624 -29.76 10.24 18.29
CA HIS A 624 -28.38 10.06 18.71
C HIS A 624 -27.87 8.62 18.56
N THR A 625 -28.52 7.80 17.73
CA THR A 625 -28.06 6.42 17.46
C THR A 625 -26.63 6.39 16.92
N ALA A 626 -26.28 7.33 16.04
CA ALA A 626 -24.94 7.45 15.48
C ALA A 626 -23.88 7.73 16.56
N ASP A 627 -24.19 8.56 17.56
CA ASP A 627 -23.26 8.96 18.62
C ASP A 627 -22.86 7.76 19.51
N LEU A 628 -23.76 6.77 19.66
CA LEU A 628 -23.46 5.56 20.43
C LEU A 628 -22.29 4.75 19.85
N PHE A 629 -22.21 4.69 18.52
CA PHE A 629 -21.18 3.97 17.76
C PHE A 629 -20.07 4.89 17.23
N SER A 630 -20.14 6.18 17.55
CA SER A 630 -19.19 7.17 17.08
C SER A 630 -17.80 6.95 17.69
N LEU A 631 -16.75 7.33 16.96
CA LEU A 631 -15.37 7.46 17.41
C LEU A 631 -15.04 8.88 17.90
N ASP A 632 -16.03 9.77 18.02
CA ASP A 632 -15.84 11.09 18.59
C ASP A 632 -15.63 10.98 20.12
N PRO A 633 -14.48 11.44 20.67
CA PRO A 633 -14.28 11.50 22.12
C PRO A 633 -15.17 12.54 22.81
N GLY A 634 -15.79 13.46 22.07
CA GLY A 634 -16.71 14.49 22.58
C GLY A 634 -18.06 13.96 23.06
N VAL A 635 -18.40 12.69 22.76
CA VAL A 635 -19.64 12.06 23.22
C VAL A 635 -19.63 11.94 24.74
N ALA A 636 -20.49 12.71 25.41
CA ALA A 636 -20.57 12.79 26.87
C ALA A 636 -21.73 11.97 27.48
N HIS A 637 -22.63 11.44 26.66
CA HIS A 637 -23.85 10.74 27.09
C HIS A 637 -24.13 9.51 26.23
N THR A 638 -24.77 8.49 26.81
CA THR A 638 -25.34 7.36 26.05
C THR A 638 -26.85 7.24 26.18
N TYR A 639 -27.44 7.88 27.20
CA TYR A 639 -28.88 8.13 27.24
C TYR A 639 -29.14 9.60 26.91
N PHE A 640 -30.06 9.84 25.99
CA PHE A 640 -30.36 11.18 25.53
C PHE A 640 -31.75 11.61 25.99
N ALA A 641 -31.83 12.82 26.54
CA ALA A 641 -33.08 13.43 26.96
C ALA A 641 -33.49 14.54 26.00
N LYS A 642 -34.80 14.62 25.71
CA LYS A 642 -35.34 15.77 24.98
C LYS A 642 -35.57 16.94 25.93
N ALA A 643 -34.98 18.09 25.61
CA ALA A 643 -35.29 19.33 26.31
C ALA A 643 -36.61 19.94 25.80
N PHE A 644 -37.55 20.19 26.71
CA PHE A 644 -38.79 20.91 26.43
C PHE A 644 -38.71 22.36 26.90
N ASN A 645 -39.44 23.23 26.22
CA ASN A 645 -39.53 24.66 26.52
C ASN A 645 -40.87 25.23 26.03
N ASP A 646 -41.07 26.53 26.27
CA ASP A 646 -42.31 27.23 25.91
C ASP A 646 -42.55 27.33 24.39
N THR A 647 -41.52 27.17 23.55
CA THR A 647 -41.67 27.20 22.08
C THR A 647 -42.19 25.88 21.53
N ILE A 648 -41.85 24.76 22.17
CA ILE A 648 -42.37 23.43 21.81
C ILE A 648 -43.75 23.23 22.46
N ILE A 649 -43.85 23.43 23.78
CA ILE A 649 -45.08 23.27 24.56
C ILE A 649 -45.49 24.61 25.15
N LYS A 650 -46.53 25.24 24.59
CA LYS A 650 -47.03 26.55 25.03
C LYS A 650 -47.48 26.52 26.49
N GLY A 651 -46.96 27.40 27.34
CA GLY A 651 -47.24 27.40 28.78
C GLY A 651 -46.45 26.34 29.55
N PHE A 652 -45.33 25.85 29.02
CA PHE A 652 -44.43 24.91 29.71
C PHE A 652 -43.91 25.50 31.02
N ASN A 653 -43.51 26.78 30.99
CA ASN A 653 -42.98 27.47 32.16
C ASN A 653 -44.04 27.69 33.27
N ASP A 654 -45.34 27.51 32.95
CA ASP A 654 -46.42 27.63 33.94
C ASP A 654 -46.63 26.33 34.74
N ILE A 655 -46.15 25.19 34.24
CA ILE A 655 -46.42 23.85 34.79
C ILE A 655 -45.14 23.14 35.28
N VAL A 656 -43.97 23.71 34.98
CA VAL A 656 -42.65 23.19 35.39
C VAL A 656 -41.95 24.24 36.25
N ASP A 657 -41.31 23.81 37.34
CA ASP A 657 -40.49 24.70 38.17
C ASP A 657 -39.01 24.67 37.76
N GLY A 658 -38.16 25.44 38.45
CA GLY A 658 -36.72 25.47 38.17
C GLY A 658 -35.97 24.17 38.47
N ALA A 659 -36.61 23.15 39.07
CA ALA A 659 -35.98 21.88 39.39
C ALA A 659 -35.90 20.92 38.18
N MET A 660 -36.69 21.16 37.12
CA MET A 660 -36.63 20.42 35.85
C MET A 660 -35.82 21.18 34.79
N SER A 661 -34.56 21.51 35.11
CA SER A 661 -33.62 21.99 34.09
C SER A 661 -33.15 20.84 33.20
N PRO A 662 -32.71 21.09 31.95
CA PRO A 662 -32.15 20.04 31.08
C PRO A 662 -31.05 19.22 31.76
N ALA A 663 -30.11 19.88 32.44
CA ALA A 663 -29.04 19.23 33.18
C ALA A 663 -29.56 18.35 34.35
N ALA A 664 -30.66 18.75 35.00
CA ALA A 664 -31.27 17.93 36.05
C ALA A 664 -31.95 16.68 35.47
N VAL A 665 -32.59 16.80 34.30
CA VAL A 665 -33.19 15.65 33.60
C VAL A 665 -32.11 14.70 33.09
N GLU A 666 -31.03 15.22 32.51
CA GLU A 666 -29.87 14.43 32.07
C GLU A 666 -29.23 13.67 33.26
N ALA A 667 -29.02 14.35 34.39
CA ALA A 667 -28.49 13.72 35.59
C ALA A 667 -29.42 12.66 36.21
N LEU A 668 -30.73 12.69 35.92
CA LEU A 668 -31.69 11.68 36.36
C LEU A 668 -31.67 10.42 35.48
N ILE A 669 -31.34 10.55 34.19
CA ILE A 669 -31.38 9.43 33.24
C ILE A 669 -30.05 8.67 33.16
N GLU A 670 -28.93 9.33 33.44
CA GLU A 670 -27.61 8.72 33.33
C GLU A 670 -26.64 9.30 34.36
N THR A 671 -26.04 8.42 35.15
CA THR A 671 -24.90 8.77 36.01
C THR A 671 -23.58 8.61 35.25
N LEU A 672 -22.53 9.32 35.69
CA LEU A 672 -21.21 9.22 35.05
C LEU A 672 -20.65 7.78 34.97
N PRO A 673 -20.76 6.93 36.02
CA PRO A 673 -20.33 5.53 35.91
C PRO A 673 -21.14 4.71 34.91
N GLU A 674 -22.45 4.98 34.79
CA GLU A 674 -23.31 4.31 33.81
C GLU A 674 -22.95 4.69 32.38
N PHE A 675 -22.72 5.99 32.13
CA PHE A 675 -22.19 6.49 30.86
C PHE A 675 -20.89 5.76 30.49
N GLN A 676 -19.91 5.79 31.40
CA GLN A 676 -18.59 5.20 31.15
C GLN A 676 -18.67 3.69 30.86
N ALA A 677 -19.45 2.96 31.65
CA ALA A 677 -19.63 1.52 31.45
C ALA A 677 -20.37 1.20 30.14
N ARG A 678 -21.37 2.00 29.76
CA ARG A 678 -22.14 1.78 28.53
C ARG A 678 -21.37 2.19 27.28
N ARG A 679 -20.65 3.31 27.33
CA ARG A 679 -19.75 3.76 26.25
C ARG A 679 -18.66 2.72 25.98
N ASN A 680 -18.03 2.18 27.03
CA ASN A 680 -17.05 1.09 26.87
C ASN A 680 -17.65 -0.14 26.17
N ARG A 681 -18.88 -0.55 26.52
CA ARG A 681 -19.55 -1.69 25.86
C ARG A 681 -19.83 -1.45 24.38
N PHE A 682 -20.18 -0.23 23.97
CA PHE A 682 -20.35 0.10 22.55
C PHE A 682 -19.01 0.03 21.80
N LEU A 683 -17.94 0.54 22.39
CA LEU A 683 -16.60 0.44 21.80
C LEU A 683 -16.10 -1.02 21.74
N ASP A 684 -16.39 -1.83 22.75
CA ASP A 684 -16.09 -3.26 22.74
C ASP A 684 -16.84 -4.00 21.61
N HIS A 685 -18.08 -3.61 21.33
CA HIS A 685 -18.83 -4.13 20.19
C HIS A 685 -18.18 -3.77 18.85
N LEU A 686 -17.65 -2.56 18.71
CA LEU A 686 -16.92 -2.15 17.50
C LEU A 686 -15.61 -2.92 17.35
N LEU A 687 -14.83 -3.06 18.42
CA LEU A 687 -13.59 -3.84 18.42
C LEU A 687 -13.83 -5.32 18.06
N ALA A 688 -14.93 -5.89 18.55
CA ALA A 688 -15.28 -7.29 18.29
C ALA A 688 -15.52 -7.59 16.80
N ARG A 689 -15.90 -6.59 15.98
CA ARG A 689 -16.01 -6.75 14.51
C ARG A 689 -14.68 -7.09 13.85
N PHE A 690 -13.58 -6.65 14.46
CA PHE A 690 -12.22 -6.89 13.99
C PHE A 690 -11.50 -7.99 14.78
N GLY A 691 -12.21 -8.66 15.70
CA GLY A 691 -11.63 -9.70 16.55
C GLY A 691 -10.72 -9.19 17.67
N GLU A 692 -10.80 -7.90 18.02
CA GLU A 692 -9.90 -7.24 18.98
C GLU A 692 -10.54 -7.13 20.38
N GLN A 693 -9.72 -7.15 21.43
CA GLN A 693 -10.18 -7.06 22.82
C GLN A 693 -9.17 -6.37 23.76
N PHE A 694 -9.68 -5.61 24.75
CA PHE A 694 -8.87 -4.86 25.73
C PHE A 694 -8.98 -5.40 27.16
N ASN A 695 -9.49 -6.63 27.34
CA ASN A 695 -9.89 -7.17 28.65
C ASN A 695 -8.74 -7.20 29.67
N GLU A 696 -7.58 -7.72 29.29
CA GLU A 696 -6.44 -7.83 30.22
C GLU A 696 -5.85 -6.46 30.57
N TYR A 697 -5.67 -5.58 29.58
CA TYR A 697 -5.27 -4.19 29.81
C TYR A 697 -6.24 -3.44 30.74
N ALA A 698 -7.55 -3.63 30.55
CA ALA A 698 -8.57 -3.03 31.40
C ALA A 698 -8.44 -3.47 32.86
N LEU A 699 -8.23 -4.77 33.11
CA LEU A 699 -8.03 -5.30 34.46
C LEU A 699 -6.77 -4.73 35.12
N LEU A 700 -5.65 -4.66 34.39
CA LEU A 700 -4.40 -4.08 34.89
C LEU A 700 -4.56 -2.60 35.25
N LEU A 701 -5.24 -1.84 34.40
CA LEU A 701 -5.46 -0.42 34.62
C LEU A 701 -6.39 -0.17 35.81
N ILE A 702 -7.47 -0.96 35.96
CA ILE A 702 -8.38 -0.89 37.10
C ILE A 702 -7.64 -1.22 38.40
N ASN A 703 -6.79 -2.25 38.41
CA ASN A 703 -6.01 -2.61 39.59
C ASN A 703 -4.99 -1.54 39.98
N ALA A 704 -4.40 -0.84 39.00
CA ALA A 704 -3.37 0.17 39.23
C ALA A 704 -3.93 1.53 39.66
N ALA A 705 -5.04 1.99 39.07
CA ALA A 705 -5.54 3.35 39.25
C ALA A 705 -6.99 3.43 39.79
N GLY A 706 -7.68 2.30 39.90
CA GLY A 706 -9.11 2.23 40.25
C GLY A 706 -10.03 2.50 39.05
N GLU A 707 -11.29 2.08 39.18
CA GLU A 707 -12.29 2.16 38.08
C GLU A 707 -12.54 3.60 37.60
N ALA A 708 -12.59 4.57 38.51
CA ALA A 708 -12.90 5.97 38.17
C ALA A 708 -11.88 6.61 37.22
N VAL A 709 -10.62 6.16 37.26
CA VAL A 709 -9.55 6.62 36.37
C VAL A 709 -9.41 5.70 35.15
N ALA A 710 -9.59 4.39 35.35
CA ALA A 710 -9.43 3.41 34.29
C ALA A 710 -10.50 3.51 33.19
N GLN A 711 -11.76 3.68 33.56
CA GLN A 711 -12.89 3.70 32.62
C GLN A 711 -12.79 4.81 31.54
N PRO A 712 -12.54 6.10 31.87
CA PRO A 712 -12.40 7.14 30.86
C PRO A 712 -11.15 6.94 29.99
N ARG A 713 -10.04 6.48 30.57
CA ARG A 713 -8.81 6.18 29.81
C ARG A 713 -8.99 5.01 28.84
N LEU A 714 -9.79 4.01 29.19
CA LEU A 714 -10.15 2.92 28.28
C LEU A 714 -10.96 3.42 27.08
N ILE A 715 -11.87 4.36 27.28
CA ILE A 715 -12.63 4.97 26.18
C ILE A 715 -11.68 5.66 25.21
N GLU A 716 -10.77 6.51 25.71
CA GLU A 716 -9.77 7.21 24.90
C GLU A 716 -8.88 6.23 24.12
N ASN A 717 -8.34 5.19 24.78
CA ASN A 717 -7.47 4.21 24.14
C ASN A 717 -8.19 3.37 23.08
N LYS A 718 -9.43 2.94 23.34
CA LYS A 718 -10.23 2.16 22.37
C LYS A 718 -10.59 2.99 21.14
N ILE A 719 -10.95 4.27 21.33
CA ILE A 719 -11.21 5.20 20.22
C ILE A 719 -9.95 5.39 19.38
N ALA A 720 -8.80 5.66 20.03
CA ALA A 720 -7.53 5.83 19.32
C ALA A 720 -7.14 4.56 18.54
N PHE A 721 -7.27 3.38 19.16
CA PHE A 721 -7.00 2.10 18.50
C PHE A 721 -7.92 1.86 17.31
N LEU A 722 -9.22 2.11 17.44
CA LEU A 722 -10.20 1.96 16.35
C LEU A 722 -9.90 2.93 15.20
N LYS A 723 -9.64 4.21 15.47
CA LYS A 723 -9.33 5.22 14.44
C LYS A 723 -8.10 4.84 13.60
N LEU A 724 -7.11 4.21 14.23
CA LEU A 724 -5.86 3.81 13.58
C LEU A 724 -5.88 2.36 13.06
N TYR A 725 -6.98 1.64 13.27
CA TYR A 725 -7.07 0.21 13.01
C TYR A 725 -6.69 -0.18 11.57
N PRO A 726 -7.16 0.53 10.51
CA PRO A 726 -6.78 0.21 9.13
C PRO A 726 -5.25 0.20 8.94
N GLU A 727 -4.56 1.23 9.43
CA GLU A 727 -3.11 1.35 9.28
C GLU A 727 -2.36 0.29 10.11
N ILE A 728 -2.68 0.15 11.40
CA ILE A 728 -1.94 -0.77 12.30
C ILE A 728 -2.25 -2.25 12.02
N SER A 729 -3.36 -2.55 11.36
CA SER A 729 -3.66 -3.90 10.88
C SER A 729 -2.92 -4.19 9.59
N HIS A 730 -3.01 -3.28 8.60
CA HIS A 730 -2.34 -3.40 7.30
C HIS A 730 -0.82 -3.51 7.44
N ASP A 731 -0.20 -2.63 8.25
CA ASP A 731 1.26 -2.49 8.37
C ASP A 731 1.89 -3.41 9.43
N ARG A 732 1.17 -4.39 9.97
CA ARG A 732 1.62 -5.18 11.13
C ARG A 732 3.03 -5.77 10.96
N ALA A 733 3.36 -6.28 9.77
CA ALA A 733 4.65 -6.88 9.46
C ALA A 733 5.65 -5.91 8.81
N ARG A 734 5.25 -4.65 8.56
CA ARG A 734 6.11 -3.64 7.91
C ARG A 734 7.22 -3.22 8.85
N ALA A 735 8.45 -3.34 8.36
CA ALA A 735 9.63 -2.86 9.03
C ALA A 735 9.87 -1.37 8.76
N PHE A 736 10.80 -0.77 9.50
CA PHE A 736 11.24 0.58 9.18
C PHE A 736 12.11 0.59 7.91
N ASN A 737 12.07 1.70 7.19
CA ASN A 737 12.88 1.94 6.01
C ASN A 737 14.25 2.49 6.42
N TYR A 738 15.28 1.64 6.41
CA TYR A 738 16.64 2.02 6.78
C TYR A 738 17.36 2.90 5.73
N ALA A 739 16.77 3.11 4.54
CA ALA A 739 17.27 4.10 3.57
C ALA A 739 16.87 5.54 3.95
N SER A 740 15.92 5.69 4.87
CA SER A 740 15.59 6.96 5.52
C SER A 740 16.31 7.07 6.87
N ALA A 741 16.36 8.26 7.46
CA ALA A 741 16.91 8.41 8.81
C ALA A 741 16.15 7.49 9.79
N PRO A 742 16.83 6.70 10.65
CA PRO A 742 16.16 5.77 11.56
C PRO A 742 15.17 6.42 12.54
N ASN A 743 15.38 7.70 12.86
CA ASN A 743 14.52 8.54 13.69
C ASN A 743 13.63 9.51 12.88
N ALA A 744 13.50 9.29 11.56
CA ALA A 744 12.61 10.09 10.73
C ALA A 744 11.15 9.93 11.22
N PRO A 745 10.38 11.01 11.35
CA PRO A 745 8.96 10.94 11.71
C PRO A 745 8.20 10.00 10.77
N GLY A 746 7.45 9.04 11.32
CA GLY A 746 6.67 8.07 10.55
C GLY A 746 7.47 6.88 10.00
N ASN A 747 8.78 6.81 10.26
CA ASN A 747 9.65 5.68 9.89
C ASN A 747 9.74 4.64 11.01
N ASP A 748 8.62 4.28 11.62
CA ASP A 748 8.53 3.26 12.66
C ASP A 748 8.06 1.93 12.07
N ALA A 749 8.53 0.82 12.64
CA ALA A 749 7.96 -0.49 12.32
C ALA A 749 6.49 -0.55 12.75
N GLY A 750 5.60 -1.12 11.93
CA GLY A 750 4.16 -1.11 12.21
C GLY A 750 3.81 -1.84 13.51
N VAL A 751 4.52 -2.94 13.80
CA VAL A 751 4.37 -3.71 15.06
C VAL A 751 4.63 -2.86 16.31
N LYS A 752 5.57 -1.89 16.24
CA LYS A 752 5.89 -0.98 17.36
C LYS A 752 4.69 -0.09 17.68
N ARG A 753 4.08 0.51 16.65
CA ARG A 753 2.92 1.39 16.84
C ARG A 753 1.73 0.62 17.40
N ARG A 754 1.47 -0.57 16.86
CA ARG A 754 0.40 -1.47 17.35
C ARG A 754 0.59 -1.88 18.81
N ILE A 755 1.78 -2.35 19.18
CA ILE A 755 2.09 -2.74 20.57
C ILE A 755 1.93 -1.53 21.51
N ASN A 756 2.45 -0.37 21.15
CA ASN A 756 2.34 0.84 21.98
C ASN A 756 0.87 1.20 22.29
N LEU A 757 -0.02 1.08 21.30
CA LEU A 757 -1.46 1.30 21.48
C LEU A 757 -2.11 0.25 22.39
N LEU A 758 -1.78 -1.04 22.22
CA LEU A 758 -2.27 -2.13 23.08
C LEU A 758 -1.80 -2.01 24.54
N LEU A 759 -0.65 -1.37 24.75
CA LEU A 759 -0.12 -1.03 26.08
C LEU A 759 -0.69 0.29 26.63
N GLY A 760 -1.62 0.93 25.89
CA GLY A 760 -2.33 2.14 26.31
C GLY A 760 -1.47 3.40 26.31
N THR A 761 -0.48 3.44 25.42
CA THR A 761 0.26 4.67 25.08
C THR A 761 -0.57 5.48 24.09
N PRO A 762 -0.77 6.80 24.31
CA PRO A 762 -1.51 7.62 23.36
C PRO A 762 -0.75 7.74 22.03
N ASP A 763 -1.47 7.78 20.91
CA ASP A 763 -0.90 8.07 19.60
C ASP A 763 -0.84 9.59 19.42
N LEU A 764 0.31 10.18 19.77
CA LEU A 764 0.56 11.60 19.58
C LEU A 764 1.48 11.82 18.38
N VAL A 765 1.18 12.84 17.57
CA VAL A 765 1.92 13.19 16.36
C VAL A 765 2.24 14.68 16.35
N PHE A 766 3.44 15.03 15.91
CA PHE A 766 3.83 16.42 15.69
C PHE A 766 3.38 16.94 14.33
N VAL A 767 2.38 17.82 14.33
CA VAL A 767 2.02 18.66 13.17
C VAL A 767 2.92 19.88 13.19
N ARG A 768 3.71 20.08 12.13
CA ARG A 768 4.75 21.11 12.06
C ARG A 768 4.56 22.02 10.86
N THR A 769 5.07 23.24 10.97
CA THR A 769 5.13 24.20 9.87
C THR A 769 6.48 24.90 9.90
N VAL A 770 7.25 24.72 8.82
CA VAL A 770 8.55 25.36 8.64
C VAL A 770 8.36 26.71 7.94
N GLY A 771 8.83 27.78 8.58
CA GLY A 771 8.89 29.11 7.99
C GLY A 771 10.14 29.30 7.13
N ALA A 772 10.11 30.30 6.25
CA ALA A 772 11.25 30.64 5.40
C ALA A 772 12.52 30.92 6.22
N PRO A 773 13.71 30.46 5.75
CA PRO A 773 14.94 30.60 6.51
C PRO A 773 15.41 32.06 6.60
N THR A 774 15.92 32.44 7.77
CA THR A 774 16.61 33.72 7.99
C THR A 774 18.05 33.45 8.39
N ALA A 775 19.01 33.77 7.53
CA ALA A 775 20.45 33.55 7.77
C ALA A 775 20.82 32.10 8.17
N GLY A 776 20.20 31.10 7.54
CA GLY A 776 20.44 29.68 7.82
C GLY A 776 19.74 29.15 9.09
N GLN A 777 18.87 29.95 9.69
CA GLN A 777 17.99 29.55 10.80
C GLN A 777 16.57 29.39 10.28
N TYR A 778 15.95 28.25 10.57
CA TYR A 778 14.56 27.95 10.25
C TYR A 778 13.71 28.08 11.50
N HIS A 779 12.57 28.76 11.37
CA HIS A 779 11.57 28.85 12.42
C HIS A 779 10.55 27.72 12.24
N VAL A 780 10.44 26.82 13.20
CA VAL A 780 9.54 25.67 13.16
C VAL A 780 8.48 25.84 14.23
N ALA A 781 7.23 26.04 13.80
CA ALA A 781 6.07 25.98 14.68
C ALA A 781 5.56 24.53 14.74
N TYR A 782 5.05 24.08 15.89
CA TYR A 782 4.51 22.74 16.03
C TYR A 782 3.31 22.66 16.97
N ASN A 783 2.47 21.67 16.74
CA ASN A 783 1.44 21.18 17.62
C ASN A 783 1.64 19.67 17.81
N LEU A 784 1.70 19.21 19.05
CA LEU A 784 1.59 17.80 19.41
C LEU A 784 0.13 17.47 19.62
N VAL A 785 -0.45 16.67 18.73
CA VAL A 785 -1.88 16.34 18.72
C VAL A 785 -2.10 14.84 18.79
N ASP A 786 -3.26 14.42 19.28
CA ASP A 786 -3.71 13.02 19.16
C ASP A 786 -4.60 12.79 17.93
N GLY A 787 -5.01 11.53 17.71
CA GLY A 787 -5.92 11.14 16.61
C GLY A 787 -7.33 11.75 16.66
N SER A 788 -7.65 12.56 17.67
CA SER A 788 -8.88 13.36 17.73
C SER A 788 -8.59 14.87 17.62
N ASN A 789 -7.38 15.22 17.16
CA ASN A 789 -6.92 16.60 17.01
C ASN A 789 -6.93 17.41 18.31
N LYS A 790 -6.86 16.75 19.48
CA LYS A 790 -6.67 17.44 20.76
C LYS A 790 -5.21 17.82 20.90
N HIS A 791 -4.95 19.08 21.24
CA HIS A 791 -3.60 19.60 21.42
C HIS A 791 -3.07 19.29 22.82
N TRP A 792 -1.92 18.62 22.88
CA TRP A 792 -1.23 18.24 24.11
C TRP A 792 -0.08 19.20 24.46
N LEU A 793 0.61 19.70 23.44
CA LEU A 793 1.68 20.68 23.55
C LEU A 793 1.73 21.51 22.26
N GLU A 794 1.93 22.81 22.35
CA GLU A 794 2.12 23.68 21.19
C GLU A 794 3.27 24.65 21.45
N GLY A 795 3.98 25.02 20.38
CA GLY A 795 5.11 25.92 20.51
C GLY A 795 5.82 26.21 19.20
N SER A 796 6.96 26.86 19.33
CA SER A 796 7.84 27.16 18.22
C SER A 796 9.29 27.17 18.69
N LEU A 797 10.18 26.74 17.81
CA LEU A 797 11.61 26.75 18.05
C LEU A 797 12.37 27.17 16.79
N THR A 798 13.63 27.56 16.96
CA THR A 798 14.51 27.94 15.86
C THR A 798 15.67 26.97 15.77
N VAL A 799 15.93 26.44 14.57
CA VAL A 799 17.01 25.46 14.32
C VAL A 799 17.89 25.88 13.16
N ALA A 800 19.18 25.57 13.26
CA ALA A 800 20.12 25.71 12.15
C ALA A 800 20.00 24.50 11.23
N ALA A 801 19.79 24.72 9.93
CA ALA A 801 19.69 23.64 8.93
C ALA A 801 20.06 24.17 7.54
N THR A 802 20.32 23.27 6.58
CA THR A 802 20.58 23.68 5.18
C THR A 802 19.30 23.73 4.34
N ASN A 803 18.32 22.89 4.67
CA ASN A 803 17.03 22.76 3.97
C ASN A 803 15.89 22.51 4.97
N GLU A 804 14.65 22.54 4.49
CA GLU A 804 13.44 22.39 5.32
C GLU A 804 13.36 21.00 5.98
N ALA A 805 13.71 19.91 5.28
CA ALA A 805 13.65 18.56 5.84
C ALA A 805 14.64 18.35 6.99
N GLU A 806 15.87 18.88 6.86
CA GLU A 806 16.84 18.91 7.95
C GLU A 806 16.35 19.76 9.13
N ALA A 807 15.67 20.88 8.86
CA ALA A 807 15.07 21.70 9.92
C ALA A 807 13.97 20.94 10.68
N GLU A 808 13.10 20.22 9.96
CA GLU A 808 12.04 19.41 10.59
C GLU A 808 12.62 18.30 11.46
N GLN A 809 13.66 17.62 10.99
CA GLN A 809 14.33 16.56 11.74
C GLN A 809 15.03 17.13 12.98
N ALA A 810 15.80 18.20 12.84
CA ALA A 810 16.50 18.84 13.95
C ALA A 810 15.51 19.35 15.02
N ALA A 811 14.37 19.90 14.60
CA ALA A 811 13.31 20.33 15.51
C ALA A 811 12.69 19.14 16.25
N TYR A 812 12.39 18.06 15.54
CA TYR A 812 11.85 16.83 16.13
C TYR A 812 12.81 16.21 17.14
N ASP A 813 14.10 16.11 16.81
CA ASP A 813 15.13 15.55 17.69
C ASP A 813 15.26 16.38 18.98
N LEU A 814 15.33 17.72 18.85
CA LEU A 814 15.38 18.62 20.01
C LEU A 814 14.16 18.46 20.91
N LEU A 815 12.94 18.41 20.34
CA LEU A 815 11.72 18.23 21.11
C LEU A 815 11.74 16.92 21.87
N LEU A 816 12.07 15.81 21.21
CA LEU A 816 12.12 14.50 21.85
C LEU A 816 13.19 14.40 22.93
N GLU A 817 14.37 14.99 22.72
CA GLU A 817 15.43 15.03 23.74
C GLU A 817 15.01 15.79 25.00
N ARG A 818 14.21 16.85 24.87
CA ARG A 818 13.69 17.60 26.01
C ARG A 818 12.51 16.91 26.66
N MET A 819 11.59 16.33 25.88
CA MET A 819 10.35 15.74 26.38
C MET A 819 10.54 14.51 27.27
N ILE A 820 11.69 13.83 27.19
CA ILE A 820 12.01 12.68 28.06
C ILE A 820 12.54 13.10 29.45
N LEU A 821 12.91 14.37 29.62
CA LEU A 821 13.54 14.86 30.83
C LEU A 821 12.49 15.55 31.71
N ALA A 822 12.25 15.01 32.90
CA ALA A 822 11.26 15.57 33.82
C ALA A 822 11.58 17.01 34.25
N ASP A 823 12.86 17.38 34.29
CA ASP A 823 13.34 18.73 34.64
C ASP A 823 13.20 19.75 33.50
N ALA A 824 12.94 19.30 32.26
CA ALA A 824 12.63 20.18 31.14
C ALA A 824 11.22 20.77 31.22
N TYR A 825 10.32 20.11 31.98
CA TYR A 825 8.97 20.59 32.23
C TYR A 825 8.89 21.50 33.44
N THR A 826 8.23 22.63 33.28
CA THR A 826 7.98 23.60 34.34
C THR A 826 6.47 23.77 34.53
N ILE A 827 6.01 23.69 35.77
CA ILE A 827 4.61 23.96 36.13
C ILE A 827 4.59 25.29 36.87
N THR A 828 3.89 26.27 36.30
CA THR A 828 3.81 27.63 36.86
C THR A 828 2.37 27.98 37.22
N ALA A 829 2.18 28.62 38.38
CA ALA A 829 0.89 29.16 38.76
C ALA A 829 0.62 30.47 37.99
N GLY A 830 -0.45 30.48 37.21
CA GLY A 830 -0.93 31.61 36.42
C GLY A 830 -1.83 32.57 37.21
N VAL A 831 -2.43 33.52 36.50
CA VAL A 831 -3.34 34.51 37.08
C VAL A 831 -4.69 33.83 37.37
N GLY A 832 -5.05 33.71 38.65
CA GLY A 832 -6.34 33.13 39.10
C GLY A 832 -6.29 31.68 39.59
N ASP A 833 -5.16 31.24 40.16
CA ASP A 833 -4.93 29.87 40.71
C ASP A 833 -4.93 28.72 39.70
N ASN A 834 -4.86 29.01 38.39
CA ASN A 834 -4.69 27.99 37.37
C ASN A 834 -3.21 27.67 37.14
N PHE A 835 -2.87 26.43 36.77
CA PHE A 835 -1.51 25.97 36.51
C PHE A 835 -1.24 25.82 35.00
N THR A 836 -0.04 26.18 34.55
CA THR A 836 0.39 26.01 33.15
C THR A 836 1.62 25.11 33.09
N LEU A 837 1.59 24.11 32.20
CA LEU A 837 2.70 23.21 31.91
C LEU A 837 3.48 23.73 30.69
N SER A 838 4.76 24.06 30.86
CA SER A 838 5.66 24.51 29.79
C SER A 838 6.86 23.59 29.63
N LEU A 839 7.32 23.40 28.40
CA LEU A 839 8.55 22.69 28.02
C LEU A 839 9.65 23.69 27.67
N THR A 840 10.85 23.46 28.17
CA THR A 840 12.01 24.35 27.95
C THR A 840 13.15 23.67 27.20
N ASP A 841 13.92 24.44 26.44
CA ASP A 841 15.17 24.01 25.82
C ASP A 841 16.32 23.88 26.85
N PHE A 842 17.54 23.61 26.35
CA PHE A 842 18.74 23.53 27.18
C PHE A 842 19.16 24.86 27.82
N SER A 843 18.65 25.99 27.32
CA SER A 843 18.90 27.34 27.84
C SER A 843 17.77 27.83 28.76
N ALA A 844 16.85 26.94 29.15
CA ALA A 844 15.63 27.25 29.91
C ALA A 844 14.68 28.25 29.20
N VAL A 845 14.78 28.36 27.88
CA VAL A 845 13.82 29.11 27.04
C VAL A 845 12.63 28.21 26.76
N GLU A 846 11.42 28.76 26.90
CA GLU A 846 10.20 28.02 26.57
C GLU A 846 10.15 27.70 25.08
N ILE A 847 10.01 26.43 24.75
CA ILE A 847 9.85 25.91 23.39
C ILE A 847 8.48 25.26 23.19
N GLY A 848 7.69 25.12 24.25
CA GLY A 848 6.32 24.62 24.17
C GLY A 848 5.53 24.82 25.44
N ARG A 849 4.21 24.78 25.34
CA ARG A 849 3.29 24.78 26.48
C ARG A 849 2.03 24.01 26.17
N ASN A 850 1.35 23.54 27.21
CA ASN A 850 -0.01 23.04 27.05
C ASN A 850 -0.94 24.24 26.73
N PRO A 851 -1.82 24.13 25.72
CA PRO A 851 -2.72 25.23 25.35
C PRO A 851 -3.78 25.54 26.42
N GLN A 852 -4.12 24.55 27.27
CA GLN A 852 -5.10 24.70 28.33
C GLN A 852 -4.42 24.84 29.70
N SER A 853 -5.01 25.66 30.56
CA SER A 853 -4.58 25.78 31.96
C SER A 853 -5.32 24.79 32.85
N PHE A 854 -4.65 24.24 33.85
CA PHE A 854 -5.18 23.24 34.77
C PHE A 854 -5.72 23.88 36.05
N ALA A 855 -6.81 23.33 36.59
CA ALA A 855 -7.39 23.80 37.86
C ALA A 855 -6.53 23.41 39.08
N THR A 856 -5.81 22.28 39.00
CA THR A 856 -4.93 21.81 40.07
C THR A 856 -3.54 21.48 39.57
N GLN A 857 -2.54 21.57 40.45
CA GLN A 857 -1.17 21.14 40.15
C GLN A 857 -1.11 19.65 39.80
N SER A 858 -1.92 18.82 40.47
CA SER A 858 -1.97 17.38 40.25
C SER A 858 -2.40 17.02 38.83
N ASP A 859 -3.32 17.78 38.23
CA ASP A 859 -3.76 17.55 36.86
C ASP A 859 -2.64 17.88 35.85
N ALA A 860 -1.91 18.98 36.08
CA ALA A 860 -0.75 19.34 35.27
C ALA A 860 0.38 18.30 35.38
N GLU A 861 0.61 17.77 36.58
CA GLU A 861 1.57 16.68 36.82
C GLU A 861 1.16 15.39 36.10
N SER A 862 -0.14 15.05 36.10
CA SER A 862 -0.65 13.88 35.38
C SER A 862 -0.40 13.98 33.88
N ILE A 863 -0.64 15.13 33.26
CA ILE A 863 -0.35 15.33 31.83
C ILE A 863 1.16 15.29 31.55
N ARG A 864 1.99 15.90 32.40
CA ARG A 864 3.45 15.79 32.30
C ARG A 864 3.90 14.33 32.31
N ASP A 865 3.36 13.52 33.23
CA ASP A 865 3.74 12.12 33.37
C ASP A 865 3.31 11.28 32.16
N VAL A 866 2.15 11.59 31.55
CA VAL A 866 1.74 10.99 30.27
C VAL A 866 2.68 11.37 29.14
N LEU A 867 3.08 12.64 29.04
CA LEU A 867 4.03 13.10 28.01
C LEU A 867 5.44 12.49 28.18
N LEU A 868 5.90 12.34 29.42
CA LEU A 868 7.15 11.64 29.75
C LEU A 868 7.08 10.15 29.37
N ALA A 869 5.98 9.47 29.72
CA ALA A 869 5.78 8.07 29.37
C ALA A 869 5.68 7.87 27.85
N TRP A 870 4.91 8.72 27.16
CA TRP A 870 4.78 8.71 25.70
C TRP A 870 6.13 8.92 25.01
N SER A 871 6.85 10.00 25.34
CA SER A 871 8.14 10.31 24.72
C SER A 871 9.22 9.25 24.98
N ALA A 872 9.14 8.55 26.12
CA ALA A 872 9.96 7.37 26.37
C ALA A 872 9.52 6.16 25.54
N ASN A 873 8.22 5.85 25.45
CA ASN A 873 7.70 4.68 24.73
C ASN A 873 7.88 4.77 23.20
N ILE A 874 7.85 5.97 22.62
CA ILE A 874 8.19 6.15 21.20
C ILE A 874 9.68 5.90 20.91
N ARG A 875 10.54 5.88 21.94
CA ARG A 875 11.93 5.44 21.82
C ARG A 875 12.11 3.93 21.99
N THR A 876 11.02 3.16 22.03
CA THR A 876 11.09 1.69 21.89
C THR A 876 11.76 1.36 20.55
N ILE A 877 12.78 0.50 20.58
CA ILE A 877 13.53 0.09 19.39
C ILE A 877 13.19 -1.36 19.10
N VAL A 878 12.82 -1.63 17.85
CA VAL A 878 12.74 -2.99 17.32
C VAL A 878 14.05 -3.23 16.58
N VAL A 879 14.92 -4.06 17.15
CA VAL A 879 16.21 -4.41 16.54
C VAL A 879 16.00 -5.63 15.66
N GLU A 880 16.14 -5.43 14.36
CA GLU A 880 16.17 -6.51 13.36
C GLU A 880 17.58 -7.07 13.27
N HIS A 881 17.74 -8.33 13.65
CA HIS A 881 19.07 -8.93 13.70
C HIS A 881 19.65 -9.15 12.31
N LEU A 882 18.82 -9.36 11.28
CA LEU A 882 19.25 -9.49 9.89
C LEU A 882 20.01 -8.24 9.40
N LEU A 883 19.70 -7.05 9.93
CA LEU A 883 20.41 -5.82 9.58
C LEU A 883 21.79 -5.71 10.25
N LEU A 884 22.06 -6.53 11.26
CA LEU A 884 23.35 -6.65 11.95
C LEU A 884 24.25 -7.75 11.34
N ARG A 885 23.80 -8.42 10.28
CA ARG A 885 24.55 -9.49 9.61
C ARG A 885 25.90 -8.98 9.08
N PRO A 886 26.93 -9.84 9.01
CA PRO A 886 28.18 -9.48 8.38
C PRO A 886 28.00 -9.29 6.87
N LYS A 887 28.57 -8.22 6.31
CA LYS A 887 28.56 -7.92 4.87
C LYS A 887 29.90 -8.18 4.21
N PHE A 888 30.99 -8.17 4.96
CA PHE A 888 32.32 -8.51 4.47
C PHE A 888 33.15 -9.24 5.52
N ILE A 889 34.18 -9.96 5.04
CA ILE A 889 35.11 -10.66 5.92
C ILE A 889 35.83 -9.62 6.80
N GLY A 890 35.69 -9.77 8.12
CA GLY A 890 36.24 -8.85 9.11
C GLY A 890 35.17 -8.10 9.93
N ASP A 891 33.91 -8.11 9.49
CA ASP A 891 32.80 -7.60 10.31
C ASP A 891 32.70 -8.35 11.65
N ALA A 892 32.27 -7.65 12.70
CA ALA A 892 32.06 -8.28 14.00
C ALA A 892 30.91 -9.29 13.91
N LEU A 893 31.14 -10.50 14.39
CA LEU A 893 30.09 -11.53 14.47
C LEU A 893 29.32 -11.38 15.78
N TYR A 894 27.99 -11.34 15.69
CA TYR A 894 27.10 -11.13 16.81
C TYR A 894 27.22 -12.30 17.81
N PRO A 895 27.52 -12.03 19.09
CA PRO A 895 27.63 -13.08 20.09
C PRO A 895 26.24 -13.68 20.37
N ALA A 896 26.15 -15.00 20.43
CA ALA A 896 24.86 -15.67 20.62
C ALA A 896 24.22 -15.45 21.99
N CYS A 897 24.97 -14.96 23.00
CA CYS A 897 24.47 -14.62 24.33
C CYS A 897 25.42 -13.65 25.06
N CYS A 898 24.87 -12.71 25.83
CA CYS A 898 25.64 -11.71 26.59
C CYS A 898 25.83 -12.05 28.08
N ASP A 899 25.13 -13.06 28.60
CA ASP A 899 25.12 -13.41 30.03
C ASP A 899 26.12 -14.51 30.41
N ALA A 900 26.68 -14.42 31.62
CA ALA A 900 27.60 -15.42 32.17
C ALA A 900 26.87 -16.73 32.51
N GLY A 901 27.25 -17.84 31.86
CA GLY A 901 26.71 -19.20 32.13
C GLY A 901 25.73 -19.72 31.07
N CYS A 902 25.61 -19.06 29.93
CA CYS A 902 24.69 -19.40 28.85
C CYS A 902 25.22 -20.55 27.95
N SER A 903 24.52 -21.67 27.88
CA SER A 903 24.76 -22.72 26.87
C SER A 903 24.16 -22.27 25.53
N THR A 904 24.99 -21.94 24.55
CA THR A 904 24.55 -21.30 23.29
C THR A 904 24.61 -22.21 22.07
N CYS A 905 25.08 -23.45 22.24
CA CYS A 905 24.98 -24.48 21.21
C CYS A 905 23.54 -24.65 20.72
N GLY A 906 23.34 -24.68 19.38
CA GLY A 906 22.02 -24.72 18.74
C GLY A 906 21.49 -23.36 18.25
N ASN A 907 22.23 -22.26 18.44
CA ASN A 907 21.91 -20.93 17.91
C ASN A 907 22.94 -20.47 16.86
N GLU A 908 23.33 -21.36 15.95
CA GLU A 908 24.40 -21.10 14.97
C GLU A 908 24.12 -19.91 14.04
N ASP A 909 22.84 -19.56 13.90
CA ASP A 909 22.36 -18.38 13.18
C ASP A 909 21.70 -17.38 14.15
N PRO A 910 22.42 -16.34 14.62
CA PRO A 910 21.88 -15.31 15.49
C PRO A 910 21.23 -14.16 14.72
N TYR A 911 21.17 -14.20 13.39
CA TYR A 911 20.69 -13.12 12.54
C TYR A 911 19.30 -13.38 11.98
N SER A 912 19.08 -14.57 11.40
CA SER A 912 17.86 -14.85 10.67
C SER A 912 16.64 -15.00 11.57
N PHE A 913 15.57 -14.33 11.19
CA PHE A 913 14.24 -14.36 11.80
C PHE A 913 14.25 -14.08 13.31
N ARG A 914 15.02 -13.07 13.74
CA ARG A 914 15.20 -12.67 15.14
C ARG A 914 15.02 -11.18 15.33
N LEU A 915 14.17 -10.84 16.30
CA LEU A 915 13.94 -9.47 16.74
C LEU A 915 14.31 -9.32 18.21
N THR A 916 14.85 -8.16 18.60
CA THR A 916 14.96 -7.77 20.00
C THR A 916 14.15 -6.49 20.23
N TYR A 917 13.26 -6.50 21.21
CA TYR A 917 12.49 -5.32 21.61
C TYR A 917 13.16 -4.62 22.79
N VAL A 918 13.64 -3.39 22.57
CA VAL A 918 14.25 -2.57 23.62
C VAL A 918 13.22 -1.54 24.08
N MET A 919 12.66 -1.76 25.26
CA MET A 919 11.64 -0.88 25.87
C MET A 919 12.21 -0.04 27.02
N PRO A 920 11.64 1.15 27.30
CA PRO A 920 12.10 2.04 28.36
C PRO A 920 11.63 1.56 29.75
N GLY A 921 12.32 0.57 30.31
CA GLY A 921 11.96 -0.06 31.59
C GLY A 921 12.00 0.84 32.84
N TRP A 922 12.52 2.07 32.71
CA TRP A 922 12.60 3.10 33.75
C TRP A 922 11.37 4.03 33.81
N THR A 923 10.41 3.89 32.89
CA THR A 923 9.15 4.63 32.99
C THR A 923 8.33 4.12 34.18
N THR A 924 7.50 4.97 34.78
CA THR A 924 6.63 4.60 35.92
C THR A 924 5.75 3.39 35.61
N GLN A 925 5.27 3.29 34.37
CA GLN A 925 4.45 2.20 33.87
C GLN A 925 5.12 0.83 34.00
N TYR A 926 6.44 0.74 33.78
CA TYR A 926 7.17 -0.53 33.84
C TYR A 926 8.00 -0.67 35.11
N THR A 927 8.51 0.40 35.72
CA THR A 927 9.46 0.32 36.85
C THR A 927 8.89 -0.42 38.05
N ASP A 928 7.67 -0.04 38.45
CA ASP A 928 7.06 -0.50 39.71
C ASP A 928 5.96 -1.54 39.50
N ASN A 929 5.53 -1.78 38.25
CA ASN A 929 4.42 -2.67 37.91
C ASN A 929 4.91 -3.89 37.11
N LEU A 930 5.27 -4.95 37.83
CA LEU A 930 5.74 -6.21 37.22
C LEU A 930 4.67 -6.91 36.37
N ASP A 931 3.40 -6.78 36.74
CA ASP A 931 2.29 -7.36 35.96
C ASP A 931 2.18 -6.68 34.59
N MET A 932 2.36 -5.34 34.54
CA MET A 932 2.40 -4.60 33.28
C MET A 932 3.60 -4.99 32.42
N ARG A 933 4.77 -5.29 33.01
CA ARG A 933 5.92 -5.84 32.27
C ARG A 933 5.59 -7.21 31.67
N GLY A 934 5.02 -8.12 32.46
CA GLY A 934 4.63 -9.44 31.99
C GLY A 934 3.52 -9.41 30.93
N TYR A 935 2.63 -8.42 30.98
CA TYR A 935 1.66 -8.15 29.92
C TYR A 935 2.32 -7.61 28.66
N ALA A 936 3.26 -6.66 28.76
CA ALA A 936 4.00 -6.15 27.62
C ALA A 936 4.79 -7.25 26.91
N GLU A 937 5.48 -8.12 27.66
CA GLU A 937 6.21 -9.25 27.10
C GLU A 937 5.30 -10.23 26.34
N ARG A 938 4.11 -10.55 26.89
CA ARG A 938 3.14 -11.41 26.20
C ARG A 938 2.56 -10.74 24.96
N THR A 939 2.21 -9.46 25.06
CA THR A 939 1.70 -8.66 23.92
C THR A 939 2.72 -8.65 22.78
N ILE A 940 4.00 -8.41 23.08
CA ILE A 940 5.08 -8.47 22.09
C ILE A 940 5.14 -9.84 21.41
N LYS A 941 5.05 -10.94 22.18
CA LYS A 941 5.11 -12.30 21.65
C LYS A 941 3.89 -12.65 20.78
N GLU A 942 2.70 -12.21 21.17
CA GLU A 942 1.45 -12.47 20.44
C GLU A 942 1.36 -11.65 19.15
N GLU A 943 1.90 -10.43 19.15
CA GLU A 943 1.88 -9.52 18.00
C GLU A 943 3.07 -9.69 17.04
N THR A 944 4.14 -10.36 17.49
CA THR A 944 5.28 -10.68 16.62
C THR A 944 4.88 -11.78 15.62
N PRO A 945 5.18 -11.62 14.31
CA PRO A 945 4.92 -12.64 13.30
C PRO A 945 5.48 -14.02 13.69
N SER A 946 4.71 -15.08 13.47
CA SER A 946 5.01 -16.43 13.99
C SER A 946 6.31 -17.06 13.49
N HIS A 947 6.84 -16.59 12.35
CA HIS A 947 8.11 -17.05 11.81
C HIS A 947 9.32 -16.33 12.44
N LEU A 948 9.09 -15.23 13.16
CA LEU A 948 10.11 -14.44 13.84
C LEU A 948 10.18 -14.81 15.33
N LEU A 949 11.41 -14.89 15.84
CA LEU A 949 11.68 -15.05 17.26
C LEU A 949 11.89 -13.67 17.90
N GLY A 950 10.85 -13.14 18.53
CA GLY A 950 10.95 -11.94 19.37
C GLY A 950 11.61 -12.25 20.72
N LYS A 951 12.62 -11.44 21.08
CA LYS A 951 13.30 -11.47 22.38
C LYS A 951 13.11 -10.20 23.16
#